data_AF-K0RK23-F1
#
_entry.id   AF-K0RK23-F1
#
_cell.length_a   1.000
_cell.length_b   1.000
_cell.length_c   1.000
_cell.angle_alpha   90.00
_cell.angle_beta   90.00
_cell.angle_gamma   90.00
#
_symmetry.space_group_name_H-M   'P 1'
#
loop_
_entity.id
_entity.type
_entity.pdbx_description
1 polymer ?
#
loop_
_entity_poly.entity_id
_entity_poly.type
_entity_poly.pdbx_seq_one_letter_code
_entity_poly.pdbx_strand_id
1 'polypeptide(L)'
;MKFVFISLALPSLGEAAKLRATGGPRGQSVRMDAPRYLQSTSCLGTFSTAFTVDKCTASSVQAAVSDAMSDEPNCSGVAVESELSVLLGAADVAAALEAKCDEAFEGAKVPFRQMTKRGDAFDREFFHGGSDWNDQYQVTHEGSTYHALSDDASRIMYESVLAETQGKQPIEFPSYLPSFEACSVNAVMCCHVTDRQANDRGGLCTGDSDCSAGLADPLSNTDVCLSSMEDSPIAARVKRGLAVYHLNSEGNPSEGSVNCHGFAWSEEDSRYTGNLLFDVAMKQSLYDRGYVKNVPGSPMCGCIEQMPVVTRSDCTKVGSTSETYTLSSTGSALSIELSVSAIDLVQCDADEDLATLYKELNPASPNAIDTKLVANCTDSVDSKMATYGYKRSTLKITDAMLSPVEVAPAVVTLKFNAEVASDIAAADFKIYDAADTTAEHLQITSAVTGGTSINLELATLPSSDSSYQVSNLVQVEKKVARMVTLEANSVHDLEPSSWDYINIGNWRMGFACETCSNSHFSFSSASGQTAMILRDTGTQHRGPRTDYHLFDFGANTGPSYSLKSVEFGNKAIQIRDWRIKQFDDTHISISTANGNVARIYRSDGTIHGNVRGFNGFITELGEPTCAYVTSDYVQVGDWRFGAYDDAHLSVSHRHGRTAQIYRED
;
A
#
# COMPACT_ATOMS: atom_id res chain seq x y z
N MET A 1 -15.63 -15.80 -26.81
CA MET A 1 -15.71 -16.49 -28.12
C MET A 1 -15.38 -15.50 -29.23
N LYS A 2 -14.14 -15.54 -29.73
CA LYS A 2 -13.66 -15.22 -31.10
C LYS A 2 -12.13 -15.12 -31.01
N PHE A 3 -11.46 -16.21 -31.35
CA PHE A 3 -10.00 -16.29 -31.49
C PHE A 3 -9.60 -15.83 -32.89
N VAL A 4 -8.55 -15.00 -32.99
CA VAL A 4 -7.88 -14.64 -34.24
C VAL A 4 -6.52 -15.35 -34.25
N PHE A 5 -6.35 -16.28 -35.18
CA PHE A 5 -5.10 -16.98 -35.45
C PHE A 5 -4.24 -16.13 -36.39
N ILE A 6 -2.99 -15.87 -36.03
CA ILE A 6 -1.95 -15.40 -36.96
C ILE A 6 -0.90 -16.49 -37.06
N SER A 7 -0.79 -17.06 -38.25
CA SER A 7 0.20 -18.07 -38.63
C SER A 7 1.39 -17.35 -39.30
N LEU A 8 2.60 -17.56 -38.79
CA LEU A 8 3.84 -17.13 -39.43
C LEU A 8 4.62 -18.38 -39.86
N ALA A 9 4.74 -18.53 -41.17
CA ALA A 9 5.45 -19.61 -41.85
C ALA A 9 6.94 -19.28 -42.04
N LEU A 10 7.78 -20.28 -41.77
CA LEU A 10 9.20 -20.37 -42.14
C LEU A 10 9.39 -20.44 -43.67
N PRO A 11 10.47 -19.87 -44.23
CA PRO A 11 10.93 -20.24 -45.56
C PRO A 11 12.05 -21.29 -45.53
N SER A 12 11.89 -22.28 -46.40
CA SER A 12 12.78 -23.40 -46.68
C SER A 12 13.98 -23.04 -47.58
N LEU A 13 15.02 -23.86 -47.44
CA LEU A 13 16.25 -23.96 -48.25
C LEU A 13 16.03 -24.13 -49.77
N GLY A 14 17.00 -23.62 -50.54
CA GLY A 14 17.41 -24.19 -51.83
C GLY A 14 17.78 -23.15 -52.90
N GLU A 15 19.07 -22.99 -53.23
CA GLU A 15 19.67 -23.55 -54.46
C GLU A 15 21.13 -23.10 -54.68
N ALA A 16 21.89 -23.99 -55.32
CA ALA A 16 23.31 -23.99 -55.52
C ALA A 16 23.77 -23.19 -56.77
N ALA A 17 24.97 -22.60 -56.72
CA ALA A 17 25.68 -22.11 -57.90
C ALA A 17 27.09 -22.70 -57.99
N LYS A 18 27.37 -23.32 -59.15
CA LYS A 18 28.61 -24.03 -59.54
C LYS A 18 29.74 -23.07 -59.95
N LEU A 19 30.93 -23.32 -59.39
CA LEU A 19 32.28 -23.41 -60.01
C LEU A 19 32.70 -22.45 -61.14
N ARG A 20 33.84 -21.75 -60.91
CA ARG A 20 34.96 -21.73 -61.87
C ARG A 20 36.31 -21.49 -61.18
N ALA A 21 37.29 -22.31 -61.56
CA ALA A 21 38.65 -22.33 -61.06
C ALA A 21 39.60 -21.49 -61.94
N THR A 22 40.59 -20.84 -61.32
CA THR A 22 41.85 -20.39 -61.93
C THR A 22 42.97 -20.55 -60.90
N GLY A 23 44.08 -21.20 -61.27
CA GLY A 23 45.08 -21.71 -60.33
C GLY A 23 46.40 -20.92 -60.22
N GLY A 24 47.08 -21.20 -59.10
CA GLY A 24 48.54 -21.19 -58.88
C GLY A 24 49.20 -19.88 -58.41
N PRO A 25 50.36 -19.90 -57.71
CA PRO A 25 51.21 -21.04 -57.34
C PRO A 25 51.65 -21.14 -55.84
N ARG A 26 52.29 -22.28 -55.58
CA ARG A 26 52.95 -22.83 -54.38
C ARG A 26 53.66 -21.85 -53.42
N GLY A 27 53.55 -22.16 -52.12
CA GLY A 27 54.69 -22.15 -51.20
C GLY A 27 54.42 -21.67 -49.78
N GLN A 28 54.12 -22.58 -48.85
CA GLN A 28 54.80 -22.77 -47.55
C GLN A 28 53.98 -23.70 -46.66
N SER A 29 54.61 -24.79 -46.22
CA SER A 29 54.06 -25.76 -45.28
C SER A 29 53.99 -25.14 -43.88
N VAL A 30 52.79 -24.78 -43.44
CA VAL A 30 52.49 -24.66 -42.01
C VAL A 30 52.01 -26.04 -41.56
N ARG A 31 52.67 -26.61 -40.55
CA ARG A 31 52.19 -27.81 -39.86
C ARG A 31 50.78 -27.53 -39.36
N MET A 32 49.79 -28.17 -39.98
CA MET A 32 48.45 -28.27 -39.42
C MET A 32 48.51 -29.27 -38.26
N ASP A 33 48.10 -28.81 -37.08
CA ASP A 33 47.83 -29.65 -35.93
C ASP A 33 46.83 -30.76 -36.29
N ALA A 34 46.95 -31.87 -35.58
CA ALA A 34 46.18 -33.09 -35.75
C ALA A 34 44.66 -32.85 -35.84
N PRO A 35 43.90 -33.71 -36.55
CA PRO A 35 42.45 -33.58 -36.62
C PRO A 35 41.85 -33.70 -35.21
N ARG A 36 41.05 -32.69 -34.80
CA ARG A 36 40.14 -32.79 -33.66
C ARG A 36 39.23 -33.99 -33.90
N TYR A 37 39.48 -35.10 -33.21
CA TYR A 37 38.60 -36.26 -33.21
C TYR A 37 37.28 -35.81 -32.59
N LEU A 38 36.21 -35.74 -33.38
CA LEU A 38 34.84 -35.67 -32.84
C LEU A 38 34.61 -36.98 -32.09
N GLN A 39 34.61 -36.93 -30.77
CA GLN A 39 34.25 -38.09 -29.95
C GLN A 39 32.79 -38.46 -30.23
N SER A 40 32.56 -39.73 -30.57
CA SER A 40 31.20 -40.28 -30.69
C SER A 40 30.67 -40.85 -29.37
N THR A 41 31.52 -40.92 -28.34
CA THR A 41 31.25 -41.57 -27.05
C THR A 41 31.95 -40.81 -25.94
N SER A 42 31.27 -40.67 -24.79
CA SER A 42 31.79 -40.04 -23.58
C SER A 42 33.07 -40.73 -23.09
N CYS A 43 34.09 -39.95 -22.71
CA CYS A 43 35.29 -40.50 -22.06
C CYS A 43 35.09 -40.81 -20.57
N LEU A 44 34.16 -40.10 -19.90
CA LEU A 44 33.81 -40.35 -18.50
C LEU A 44 32.92 -41.58 -18.32
N GLY A 45 32.12 -41.93 -19.34
CA GLY A 45 31.20 -43.06 -19.29
C GLY A 45 30.15 -42.90 -18.19
N THR A 46 30.29 -43.68 -17.12
CA THR A 46 29.44 -43.56 -15.91
C THR A 46 30.25 -42.92 -14.81
N PHE A 47 29.82 -41.76 -14.35
CA PHE A 47 30.47 -41.04 -13.25
C PHE A 47 29.45 -40.42 -12.32
N SER A 48 29.90 -40.08 -11.11
CA SER A 48 29.15 -39.29 -10.14
C SER A 48 30.12 -38.37 -9.43
N THR A 49 29.83 -37.07 -9.42
CA THR A 49 30.60 -36.08 -8.65
C THR A 49 29.65 -35.06 -8.05
N ALA A 50 30.09 -34.37 -7.00
CA ALA A 50 29.30 -33.34 -6.36
C ALA A 50 30.14 -32.08 -6.13
N PHE A 51 29.51 -30.92 -6.25
CA PHE A 51 30.14 -29.64 -5.97
C PHE A 51 29.16 -28.73 -5.23
N THR A 52 29.70 -27.81 -4.42
CA THR A 52 28.90 -26.88 -3.61
C THR A 52 29.16 -25.45 -4.06
N VAL A 53 28.08 -24.73 -4.39
CA VAL A 53 28.09 -23.34 -4.86
C VAL A 53 26.83 -22.63 -4.36
N ASP A 54 26.75 -21.32 -4.53
CA ASP A 54 25.54 -20.55 -4.19
C ASP A 54 24.48 -20.67 -5.30
N LYS A 55 24.93 -20.84 -6.56
CA LYS A 55 24.08 -21.02 -7.75
C LYS A 55 24.77 -21.88 -8.80
N CYS A 56 24.03 -22.83 -9.38
CA CYS A 56 24.50 -23.59 -10.54
C CYS A 56 24.54 -22.69 -11.77
N THR A 57 25.67 -22.74 -12.47
CA THR A 57 25.91 -22.04 -13.74
C THR A 57 26.60 -23.00 -14.70
N ALA A 58 26.58 -22.69 -15.99
CA ALA A 58 27.33 -23.47 -16.99
C ALA A 58 28.82 -23.58 -16.61
N SER A 59 29.41 -22.51 -16.08
CA SER A 59 30.81 -22.49 -15.66
C SER A 59 31.08 -23.38 -14.44
N SER A 60 30.19 -23.41 -13.44
CA SER A 60 30.38 -24.29 -12.27
C SER A 60 30.29 -25.76 -12.66
N VAL A 61 29.37 -26.13 -13.57
CA VAL A 61 29.25 -27.50 -14.07
C VAL A 61 30.45 -27.87 -14.94
N GLN A 62 30.91 -26.97 -15.81
CA GLN A 62 32.12 -27.18 -16.63
C GLN A 62 33.35 -27.44 -15.76
N ALA A 63 33.53 -26.70 -14.66
CA ALA A 63 34.63 -26.91 -13.73
C ALA A 63 34.53 -28.29 -13.06
N ALA A 64 33.35 -28.66 -12.53
CA ALA A 64 33.15 -29.96 -11.88
C ALA A 64 33.37 -31.16 -12.83
N VAL A 65 32.96 -31.04 -14.09
CA VAL A 65 33.21 -32.06 -15.11
C VAL A 65 34.70 -32.09 -15.51
N SER A 66 35.35 -30.93 -15.62
CA SER A 66 36.80 -30.86 -15.87
C SER A 66 37.60 -31.57 -14.77
N ASP A 67 37.22 -31.37 -13.52
CA ASP A 67 37.87 -32.02 -12.38
C ASP A 67 37.67 -33.54 -12.45
N ALA A 68 36.44 -34.01 -12.71
CA ALA A 68 36.16 -35.43 -12.90
C ALA A 68 36.93 -36.03 -14.09
N MET A 69 37.13 -35.28 -15.18
CA MET A 69 37.93 -35.71 -16.33
C MET A 69 39.42 -35.83 -16.00
N SER A 70 39.93 -35.00 -15.07
CA SER A 70 41.34 -35.01 -14.69
C SER A 70 41.75 -36.28 -13.94
N ASP A 71 40.79 -36.93 -13.27
CA ASP A 71 40.97 -38.19 -12.57
C ASP A 71 40.86 -39.41 -13.50
N GLU A 72 40.40 -39.23 -14.74
CA GLU A 72 40.11 -40.33 -15.68
C GLU A 72 41.13 -40.43 -16.82
N PRO A 73 41.95 -41.51 -16.88
CA PRO A 73 42.97 -41.69 -17.91
C PRO A 73 42.42 -41.66 -19.35
N ASN A 74 41.18 -42.12 -19.54
CA ASN A 74 40.51 -42.17 -20.83
C ASN A 74 40.12 -40.79 -21.37
N CYS A 75 40.13 -39.75 -20.53
CA CYS A 75 39.84 -38.37 -20.91
C CYS A 75 41.11 -37.57 -21.29
N SER A 76 42.29 -38.19 -21.32
CA SER A 76 43.53 -37.50 -21.68
C SER A 76 43.50 -36.95 -23.11
N GLY A 77 43.66 -35.62 -23.25
CA GLY A 77 43.65 -34.91 -24.54
C GLY A 77 42.25 -34.58 -25.07
N VAL A 78 41.19 -34.89 -24.31
CA VAL A 78 39.81 -34.51 -24.62
C VAL A 78 39.52 -33.12 -24.06
N ALA A 79 38.94 -32.24 -24.87
CA ALA A 79 38.47 -30.94 -24.40
C ALA A 79 37.15 -31.09 -23.63
N VAL A 80 37.01 -30.42 -22.48
CA VAL A 80 35.82 -30.48 -21.61
C VAL A 80 34.53 -30.14 -22.38
N GLU A 81 34.56 -29.13 -23.26
CA GLU A 81 33.41 -28.78 -24.10
C GLU A 81 33.00 -29.91 -25.06
N SER A 82 33.96 -30.68 -25.58
CA SER A 82 33.67 -31.81 -26.48
C SER A 82 32.99 -32.95 -25.72
N GLU A 83 33.45 -33.23 -24.50
CA GLU A 83 32.82 -34.22 -23.62
C GLU A 83 31.40 -33.78 -23.23
N LEU A 84 31.22 -32.53 -22.82
CA LEU A 84 29.91 -31.98 -22.47
C LEU A 84 28.94 -31.97 -23.66
N SER A 85 29.41 -31.66 -24.88
CA SER A 85 28.59 -31.73 -26.08
C SER A 85 28.07 -33.16 -26.33
N VAL A 86 28.89 -34.18 -26.05
CA VAL A 86 28.48 -35.58 -26.13
C VAL A 86 27.50 -35.95 -25.01
N LEU A 87 27.77 -35.53 -23.78
CA LEU A 87 26.92 -35.84 -22.60
C LEU A 87 25.55 -35.15 -22.63
N LEU A 88 25.46 -33.98 -23.26
CA LEU A 88 24.22 -33.21 -23.39
C LEU A 88 23.50 -33.47 -24.71
N GLY A 89 24.20 -34.01 -25.72
CA GLY A 89 23.66 -34.12 -27.09
C GLY A 89 23.35 -32.77 -27.72
N ALA A 90 24.01 -31.70 -27.28
CA ALA A 90 23.74 -30.31 -27.68
C ALA A 90 24.98 -29.65 -28.29
N ALA A 91 24.77 -28.85 -29.34
CA ALA A 91 25.82 -28.03 -29.95
C ALA A 91 26.13 -26.78 -29.12
N ASP A 92 25.11 -26.19 -28.50
CA ASP A 92 25.25 -25.08 -27.55
C ASP A 92 25.31 -25.64 -26.12
N VAL A 93 26.53 -25.97 -25.69
CA VAL A 93 26.79 -26.57 -24.38
C VAL A 93 26.41 -25.63 -23.23
N ALA A 94 26.70 -24.34 -23.37
CA ALA A 94 26.44 -23.38 -22.31
C ALA A 94 24.94 -23.25 -22.04
N ALA A 95 24.13 -23.04 -23.09
CA ALA A 95 22.68 -22.95 -22.95
C ALA A 95 22.07 -24.26 -22.42
N ALA A 96 22.57 -25.41 -22.86
CA ALA A 96 22.08 -26.72 -22.39
C ALA A 96 22.42 -26.98 -20.92
N LEU A 97 23.57 -26.49 -20.44
CA LEU A 97 23.94 -26.59 -19.02
C LEU A 97 23.11 -25.68 -18.14
N GLU A 98 22.88 -24.42 -18.54
CA GLU A 98 21.99 -23.53 -17.80
C GLU A 98 20.58 -24.13 -17.68
N ALA A 99 20.04 -24.67 -18.78
CA ALA A 99 18.75 -25.35 -18.73
C ALA A 99 18.73 -26.56 -17.77
N LYS A 100 19.83 -27.32 -17.68
CA LYS A 100 19.95 -28.44 -16.74
C LYS A 100 20.07 -27.97 -15.28
N CYS A 101 20.75 -26.87 -15.02
CA CYS A 101 20.79 -26.23 -13.70
C CYS A 101 19.39 -25.78 -13.28
N ASP A 102 18.65 -25.12 -14.18
CA ASP A 102 17.27 -24.67 -13.94
C ASP A 102 16.34 -25.86 -13.69
N GLU A 103 16.40 -26.91 -14.53
CA GLU A 103 15.62 -28.15 -14.34
C GLU A 103 15.89 -28.79 -12.97
N ALA A 104 17.15 -28.82 -12.53
CA ALA A 104 17.53 -29.38 -11.23
C ALA A 104 16.94 -28.56 -10.07
N PHE A 105 16.95 -27.23 -10.18
CA PHE A 105 16.37 -26.34 -9.18
C PHE A 105 14.84 -26.44 -9.14
N GLU A 106 14.18 -26.35 -10.31
CA GLU A 106 12.72 -26.47 -10.41
C GLU A 106 12.23 -27.85 -9.95
N GLY A 107 12.97 -28.91 -10.26
CA GLY A 107 12.67 -30.28 -9.81
C GLY A 107 12.82 -30.48 -8.30
N ALA A 108 13.61 -29.65 -7.63
CA ALA A 108 13.79 -29.69 -6.17
C ALA A 108 12.75 -28.88 -5.40
N LYS A 109 11.96 -28.03 -6.07
CA LYS A 109 10.95 -27.19 -5.42
C LYS A 109 9.83 -28.00 -4.79
N VAL A 110 9.43 -27.57 -3.59
CA VAL A 110 8.20 -28.04 -2.95
C VAL A 110 7.07 -27.05 -3.24
N PRO A 111 5.90 -27.52 -3.71
CA PRO A 111 4.76 -26.63 -3.91
C PRO A 111 4.31 -25.97 -2.61
N PHE A 112 4.01 -24.67 -2.63
CA PHE A 112 3.58 -23.93 -1.44
C PHE A 112 2.36 -24.53 -0.74
N ARG A 113 1.48 -25.21 -1.50
CA ARG A 113 0.30 -25.93 -0.97
C ARG A 113 0.66 -27.00 0.07
N GLN A 114 1.90 -27.48 0.01
CA GLN A 114 2.45 -28.39 1.00
C GLN A 114 2.84 -27.68 2.29
N MET A 115 2.77 -26.35 2.44
CA MET A 115 3.07 -25.67 3.71
C MET A 115 1.88 -25.74 4.67
N THR A 116 0.65 -25.57 4.15
CA THR A 116 -0.58 -25.68 4.96
C THR A 116 -1.23 -27.07 4.86
N LYS A 117 -1.21 -27.73 3.69
CA LYS A 117 -1.98 -28.96 3.38
C LYS A 117 -3.49 -28.81 3.66
N ARG A 118 -4.02 -27.59 3.63
CA ARG A 118 -5.46 -27.30 3.83
C ARG A 118 -6.19 -26.90 2.55
N GLY A 119 -5.47 -26.77 1.44
CA GLY A 119 -6.00 -26.50 0.11
C GLY A 119 -6.17 -25.02 -0.19
N ASP A 120 -6.37 -24.70 -1.47
CA ASP A 120 -6.21 -23.33 -2.01
C ASP A 120 -7.20 -22.33 -1.42
N ALA A 121 -8.41 -22.79 -1.09
CA ALA A 121 -9.40 -21.94 -0.46
C ALA A 121 -8.93 -21.50 0.93
N PHE A 122 -8.30 -22.40 1.69
CA PHE A 122 -7.72 -22.05 2.97
C PHE A 122 -6.55 -21.08 2.80
N ASP A 123 -5.61 -21.39 1.91
CA ASP A 123 -4.42 -20.55 1.67
C ASP A 123 -4.84 -19.14 1.24
N ARG A 124 -5.81 -19.03 0.33
CA ARG A 124 -6.38 -17.75 -0.11
C ARG A 124 -7.00 -16.98 1.05
N GLU A 125 -7.90 -17.60 1.81
CA GLU A 125 -8.55 -16.87 2.91
C GLU A 125 -7.54 -16.48 3.99
N PHE A 126 -6.54 -17.32 4.29
CA PHE A 126 -5.44 -16.99 5.21
C PHE A 126 -4.73 -15.70 4.81
N PHE A 127 -4.25 -15.62 3.56
CA PHE A 127 -3.55 -14.43 3.08
C PHE A 127 -4.46 -13.21 2.86
N HIS A 128 -5.78 -13.38 2.84
CA HIS A 128 -6.75 -12.29 2.86
C HIS A 128 -7.16 -11.87 4.29
N GLY A 129 -6.61 -12.48 5.34
CA GLY A 129 -6.93 -12.18 6.75
C GLY A 129 -8.17 -12.90 7.31
N GLY A 130 -8.69 -13.90 6.60
CA GLY A 130 -9.71 -14.84 7.07
C GLY A 130 -9.13 -16.21 7.39
N SER A 131 -9.99 -17.19 7.72
CA SER A 131 -9.67 -18.56 8.15
C SER A 131 -9.42 -18.71 9.64
N ASP A 132 -9.53 -19.95 10.13
CA ASP A 132 -9.27 -20.30 11.53
C ASP A 132 -7.90 -19.82 12.05
N TRP A 133 -6.89 -19.72 11.19
CA TRP A 133 -5.57 -19.20 11.56
C TRP A 133 -5.57 -17.70 11.86
N ASN A 134 -6.53 -16.94 11.30
CA ASN A 134 -6.73 -15.53 11.63
C ASN A 134 -7.86 -15.31 12.65
N ASP A 135 -8.87 -16.18 12.68
CA ASP A 135 -10.14 -15.95 13.39
C ASP A 135 -10.18 -16.53 14.82
N GLN A 136 -9.37 -17.54 15.12
CA GLN A 136 -9.37 -18.20 16.43
C GLN A 136 -8.28 -17.60 17.31
N TYR A 137 -8.58 -17.29 18.57
CA TYR A 137 -7.63 -16.70 19.51
C TYR A 137 -7.34 -17.69 20.61
N GLN A 138 -6.09 -17.73 21.12
CA GLN A 138 -5.78 -18.63 22.23
C GLN A 138 -6.64 -18.24 23.45
N VAL A 139 -7.34 -19.23 23.99
CA VAL A 139 -8.17 -19.05 25.18
C VAL A 139 -7.96 -20.21 26.14
N THR A 140 -7.91 -19.90 27.44
CA THR A 140 -7.94 -20.91 28.50
C THR A 140 -9.32 -20.93 29.13
N HIS A 141 -9.99 -22.07 29.05
CA HIS A 141 -11.31 -22.29 29.63
C HIS A 141 -11.30 -23.54 30.52
N GLU A 142 -11.77 -23.39 31.76
CA GLU A 142 -11.82 -24.47 32.76
C GLU A 142 -10.48 -25.24 32.93
N GLY A 143 -9.35 -24.53 32.81
CA GLY A 143 -8.01 -25.10 32.95
C GLY A 143 -7.48 -25.85 31.73
N SER A 144 -8.19 -25.82 30.60
CA SER A 144 -7.72 -26.33 29.30
C SER A 144 -7.48 -25.17 28.33
N THR A 145 -6.36 -25.22 27.60
CA THR A 145 -6.02 -24.24 26.56
C THR A 145 -6.55 -24.72 25.21
N TYR A 146 -7.18 -23.82 24.47
CA TYR A 146 -7.70 -24.05 23.14
C TYR A 146 -7.09 -23.03 22.16
N HIS A 147 -7.01 -23.41 20.88
CA HIS A 147 -6.56 -22.55 19.79
C HIS A 147 -5.13 -22.00 19.92
N ALA A 148 -4.28 -22.70 20.67
CA ALA A 148 -2.86 -22.41 20.74
C ALA A 148 -2.21 -22.72 19.39
N LEU A 149 -1.36 -21.83 18.88
CA LEU A 149 -0.68 -22.02 17.60
C LEU A 149 0.27 -23.22 17.60
N SER A 150 0.79 -23.60 18.77
CA SER A 150 1.56 -24.83 18.94
C SER A 150 0.79 -26.08 18.50
N ASP A 151 -0.54 -26.04 18.55
CA ASP A 151 -1.42 -27.12 18.10
C ASP A 151 -2.05 -26.80 16.72
N ASP A 152 -2.73 -25.66 16.61
CA ASP A 152 -3.48 -25.22 15.41
C ASP A 152 -2.60 -25.05 14.16
N ALA A 153 -1.36 -24.62 14.38
CA ALA A 153 -0.37 -24.33 13.35
C ALA A 153 0.91 -25.14 13.57
N SER A 154 0.83 -26.26 14.31
CA SER A 154 1.92 -27.23 14.54
C SER A 154 2.67 -27.63 13.27
N ARG A 155 1.98 -27.59 12.12
CA ARG A 155 2.57 -27.87 10.82
C ARG A 155 3.61 -26.84 10.39
N ILE A 156 3.44 -25.57 10.71
CA ILE A 156 4.45 -24.53 10.44
C ILE A 156 5.73 -24.84 11.22
N MET A 157 5.59 -25.22 12.49
CA MET A 157 6.74 -25.69 13.28
C MET A 157 7.38 -26.93 12.65
N TYR A 158 6.58 -27.93 12.28
CA TYR A 158 7.11 -29.15 11.66
C TYR A 158 7.87 -28.87 10.37
N GLU A 159 7.29 -28.09 9.45
CA GLU A 159 7.95 -27.76 8.18
C GLU A 159 9.16 -26.84 8.39
N SER A 160 9.12 -25.91 9.37
CA SER A 160 10.29 -25.09 9.70
C SER A 160 11.43 -25.89 10.34
N VAL A 161 11.12 -26.86 11.20
CA VAL A 161 12.12 -27.77 11.77
C VAL A 161 12.68 -28.72 10.72
N LEU A 162 11.84 -29.23 9.80
CA LEU A 162 12.34 -29.99 8.64
C LEU A 162 13.25 -29.15 7.75
N ALA A 163 12.86 -27.89 7.50
CA ALA A 163 13.71 -26.93 6.79
C ALA A 163 15.03 -26.67 7.55
N GLU A 164 15.08 -26.78 8.87
CA GLU A 164 16.32 -26.62 9.64
C GLU A 164 17.16 -27.91 9.74
N THR A 165 16.57 -29.11 9.62
CA THR A 165 17.22 -30.38 10.00
C THR A 165 17.38 -31.43 8.90
N GLN A 166 16.63 -31.38 7.80
CA GLN A 166 16.63 -32.43 6.77
C GLN A 166 16.63 -31.88 5.34
N GLY A 167 17.71 -31.22 4.92
CA GLY A 167 17.87 -30.74 3.55
C GLY A 167 16.89 -29.61 3.24
N LYS A 168 17.41 -28.38 3.15
CA LYS A 168 16.54 -27.25 2.85
C LYS A 168 15.93 -27.46 1.46
N GLN A 169 14.63 -27.22 1.33
CA GLN A 169 13.99 -27.32 0.02
C GLN A 169 13.58 -25.92 -0.44
N PRO A 170 13.86 -25.56 -1.69
CA PRO A 170 13.27 -24.37 -2.30
C PRO A 170 11.74 -24.51 -2.27
N ILE A 171 11.04 -23.45 -1.87
CA ILE A 171 9.59 -23.41 -1.83
C ILE A 171 9.12 -22.66 -3.08
N GLU A 172 8.16 -23.24 -3.80
CA GLU A 172 7.52 -22.59 -4.92
C GLU A 172 6.78 -21.33 -4.46
N PHE A 173 6.95 -20.20 -5.16
CA PHE A 173 6.18 -19.00 -4.89
C PHE A 173 4.71 -19.21 -5.28
N PRO A 174 3.71 -18.89 -4.42
CA PRO A 174 2.32 -19.29 -4.62
C PRO A 174 1.58 -18.39 -5.63
N SER A 175 2.04 -18.34 -6.87
CA SER A 175 1.44 -17.58 -7.98
C SER A 175 -0.01 -18.00 -8.32
N TYR A 176 -0.47 -19.15 -7.83
CA TYR A 176 -1.87 -19.58 -7.93
C TYR A 176 -2.83 -18.78 -7.04
N LEU A 177 -2.30 -17.97 -6.10
CA LEU A 177 -3.08 -17.11 -5.23
C LEU A 177 -3.18 -15.69 -5.80
N PRO A 178 -4.37 -15.07 -5.80
CA PRO A 178 -4.56 -13.73 -6.35
C PRO A 178 -3.66 -12.64 -5.73
N SER A 179 -3.40 -12.71 -4.42
CA SER A 179 -2.50 -11.76 -3.74
C SER A 179 -1.05 -11.81 -4.22
N PHE A 180 -0.66 -12.89 -4.90
CA PHE A 180 0.71 -13.16 -5.34
C PHE A 180 0.80 -13.37 -6.86
N GLU A 181 -0.25 -13.00 -7.59
CA GLU A 181 -0.25 -13.07 -9.05
C GLU A 181 0.63 -11.96 -9.62
N ALA A 182 1.68 -12.35 -10.35
CA ALA A 182 2.50 -11.49 -11.19
C ALA A 182 3.17 -10.28 -10.49
N CYS A 183 3.64 -10.43 -9.23
CA CYS A 183 4.35 -9.40 -8.43
C CYS A 183 5.41 -8.61 -9.22
N SER A 184 4.98 -7.58 -9.96
CA SER A 184 5.74 -6.93 -11.03
C SER A 184 6.85 -6.04 -10.52
N VAL A 185 6.72 -5.61 -9.26
CA VAL A 185 7.68 -4.73 -8.61
C VAL A 185 8.71 -5.54 -7.82
N ASN A 186 8.61 -6.87 -7.72
CA ASN A 186 9.54 -7.74 -6.97
C ASN A 186 9.61 -7.48 -5.45
N ALA A 187 8.48 -7.17 -4.83
CA ALA A 187 8.37 -7.04 -3.39
C ALA A 187 7.03 -7.55 -2.86
N VAL A 188 7.06 -8.12 -1.66
CA VAL A 188 5.90 -8.58 -0.90
C VAL A 188 5.90 -7.91 0.46
N MET A 189 4.72 -7.55 0.94
CA MET A 189 4.52 -7.01 2.28
C MET A 189 3.37 -7.75 2.95
N CYS A 190 3.53 -8.01 4.25
CA CYS A 190 2.49 -8.49 5.15
C CYS A 190 2.20 -7.39 6.17
N CYS A 191 0.94 -7.10 6.45
CA CYS A 191 0.53 -6.13 7.46
C CYS A 191 -0.54 -6.73 8.37
N HIS A 192 -0.25 -6.73 9.67
CA HIS A 192 -1.03 -7.37 10.71
C HIS A 192 -1.60 -6.33 11.68
N VAL A 193 -2.84 -6.54 12.12
CA VAL A 193 -3.57 -5.59 12.98
C VAL A 193 -4.02 -6.19 14.32
N THR A 194 -3.76 -7.48 14.55
CA THR A 194 -4.07 -8.14 15.83
C THR A 194 -3.02 -9.18 16.19
N ASP A 195 -2.92 -9.46 17.49
CA ASP A 195 -2.15 -10.55 18.08
C ASP A 195 -3.12 -11.60 18.67
N ARG A 196 -2.97 -12.87 18.27
CA ARG A 196 -3.84 -13.97 18.72
C ARG A 196 -3.24 -14.89 19.78
N GLN A 197 -1.97 -14.71 20.12
CA GLN A 197 -1.20 -15.75 20.81
C GLN A 197 -0.65 -15.24 22.14
N ALA A 198 -1.08 -15.85 23.24
CA ALA A 198 -0.62 -15.46 24.55
C ALA A 198 0.86 -15.85 24.77
N ASN A 199 1.64 -14.94 25.36
CA ASN A 199 2.98 -15.20 25.93
C ASN A 199 4.06 -15.69 24.94
N ASP A 200 3.97 -15.32 23.66
CA ASP A 200 4.94 -15.71 22.62
C ASP A 200 6.15 -14.78 22.48
N ARG A 201 6.20 -13.70 23.27
CA ARG A 201 7.25 -12.65 23.24
C ARG A 201 7.22 -11.78 21.98
N GLY A 202 6.13 -11.82 21.20
CA GLY A 202 5.96 -11.10 19.96
C GLY A 202 5.05 -9.88 20.04
N GLY A 203 3.95 -9.92 20.80
CA GLY A 203 2.96 -8.84 20.88
C GLY A 203 2.45 -8.48 22.28
N LEU A 204 1.33 -7.74 22.35
CA LEU A 204 0.76 -7.24 23.62
C LEU A 204 -0.19 -8.25 24.29
N CYS A 205 -0.34 -9.46 23.74
CA CYS A 205 -1.12 -10.56 24.31
C CYS A 205 -0.38 -11.21 25.50
N THR A 206 -0.38 -10.52 26.66
CA THR A 206 0.38 -10.93 27.86
C THR A 206 -0.36 -11.89 28.81
N GLY A 207 -1.57 -12.33 28.47
CA GLY A 207 -2.35 -13.30 29.26
C GLY A 207 -3.64 -13.77 28.59
N ASP A 208 -4.21 -14.87 29.09
CA ASP A 208 -5.39 -15.54 28.50
C ASP A 208 -6.65 -14.64 28.44
N SER A 209 -6.78 -13.65 29.34
CA SER A 209 -7.90 -12.70 29.35
C SER A 209 -7.82 -11.61 28.29
N ASP A 210 -6.61 -11.24 27.87
CA ASP A 210 -6.39 -10.15 26.91
C ASP A 210 -6.52 -10.67 25.46
N CYS A 211 -6.10 -11.92 25.24
CA CYS A 211 -6.21 -12.63 23.96
C CYS A 211 -7.65 -13.05 23.63
N SER A 212 -8.44 -13.41 24.64
CA SER A 212 -9.79 -14.00 24.47
C SER A 212 -10.85 -13.01 23.96
N ALA A 213 -10.57 -11.71 23.95
CA ALA A 213 -11.47 -10.69 23.38
C ALA A 213 -11.20 -10.39 21.90
N GLY A 214 -10.10 -10.88 21.30
CA GLY A 214 -9.71 -10.50 19.94
C GLY A 214 -9.34 -9.03 19.79
N LEU A 215 -8.87 -8.40 20.88
CA LEU A 215 -8.53 -6.97 20.97
C LEU A 215 -7.05 -6.74 21.33
N ALA A 216 -6.23 -7.78 21.29
CA ALA A 216 -4.80 -7.62 21.54
C ALA A 216 -4.12 -7.11 20.28
N ASP A 217 -3.36 -6.03 20.46
CA ASP A 217 -2.65 -5.32 19.42
C ASP A 217 -1.27 -5.96 19.17
N PRO A 218 -0.79 -6.00 17.91
CA PRO A 218 0.60 -6.33 17.62
C PRO A 218 1.52 -5.19 18.08
N LEU A 219 2.83 -5.44 18.17
CA LEU A 219 3.78 -4.33 18.35
C LEU A 219 3.79 -3.46 17.09
N SER A 220 3.36 -2.21 17.23
CA SER A 220 3.31 -1.27 16.11
C SER A 220 4.70 -0.94 15.58
N ASN A 221 4.86 -0.96 14.26
CA ASN A 221 6.08 -0.50 13.58
C ASN A 221 5.81 0.46 12.41
N THR A 222 4.53 0.78 12.16
CA THR A 222 4.11 1.65 11.06
C THR A 222 2.74 2.27 11.32
N ASP A 223 2.45 3.33 10.56
CA ASP A 223 1.14 3.93 10.43
C ASP A 223 0.56 3.58 9.05
N VAL A 224 -0.71 3.21 9.02
CA VAL A 224 -1.46 3.00 7.78
C VAL A 224 -2.00 4.34 7.31
N CYS A 225 -1.73 4.69 6.06
CA CYS A 225 -2.19 5.95 5.48
C CYS A 225 -3.52 5.77 4.76
N LEU A 226 -3.59 4.78 3.87
CA LEU A 226 -4.80 4.46 3.11
C LEU A 226 -4.78 3.04 2.58
N SER A 227 -5.96 2.47 2.37
CA SER A 227 -6.16 1.21 1.67
C SER A 227 -7.06 1.42 0.46
N SER A 228 -6.52 1.13 -0.74
CA SER A 228 -7.23 1.21 -2.02
C SER A 228 -7.70 -0.20 -2.39
N MET A 229 -9.00 -0.43 -2.29
CA MET A 229 -9.62 -1.74 -2.57
C MET A 229 -9.61 -2.09 -4.06
N GLU A 230 -9.38 -1.09 -4.92
CA GLU A 230 -9.14 -1.31 -6.35
C GLU A 230 -7.82 -2.06 -6.60
N ASP A 231 -6.86 -1.96 -5.67
CA ASP A 231 -5.56 -2.61 -5.77
C ASP A 231 -5.67 -4.11 -5.43
N SER A 232 -6.72 -4.51 -4.69
CA SER A 232 -6.92 -5.90 -4.23
C SER A 232 -8.41 -6.29 -4.11
N PRO A 233 -9.20 -6.21 -5.19
CA PRO A 233 -10.67 -6.32 -5.12
C PRO A 233 -11.17 -7.68 -4.64
N ILE A 234 -10.39 -8.74 -4.83
CA ILE A 234 -10.72 -10.09 -4.36
C ILE A 234 -10.59 -10.18 -2.84
N ALA A 235 -9.48 -9.67 -2.27
CA ALA A 235 -9.25 -9.61 -0.83
C ALA A 235 -10.25 -8.66 -0.16
N ALA A 236 -10.46 -7.48 -0.75
CA ALA A 236 -11.42 -6.49 -0.26
C ALA A 236 -12.90 -6.93 -0.39
N ARG A 237 -13.18 -7.96 -1.20
CA ARG A 237 -14.53 -8.44 -1.55
C ARG A 237 -15.44 -7.36 -2.17
N VAL A 238 -14.83 -6.30 -2.69
CA VAL A 238 -15.49 -5.19 -3.39
C VAL A 238 -14.61 -4.74 -4.55
N LYS A 239 -15.23 -4.27 -5.64
CA LYS A 239 -14.50 -3.92 -6.87
C LYS A 239 -13.59 -2.69 -6.72
N ARG A 240 -13.99 -1.74 -5.86
CA ARG A 240 -13.33 -0.45 -5.65
C ARG A 240 -13.82 0.15 -4.33
N GLY A 241 -13.00 1.05 -3.79
CA GLY A 241 -13.22 1.70 -2.51
C GLY A 241 -11.92 2.22 -1.96
N LEU A 242 -12.00 3.27 -1.17
CA LEU A 242 -10.88 3.85 -0.46
C LEU A 242 -11.23 3.92 1.03
N ALA A 243 -10.38 3.32 1.85
CA ALA A 243 -10.31 3.56 3.28
C ALA A 243 -9.16 4.54 3.54
N VAL A 244 -9.44 5.62 4.27
CA VAL A 244 -8.44 6.61 4.66
C VAL A 244 -8.31 6.56 6.17
N TYR A 245 -7.08 6.42 6.62
CA TYR A 245 -6.72 6.39 8.03
C TYR A 245 -6.08 7.74 8.35
N HIS A 246 -6.60 8.42 9.37
CA HIS A 246 -6.16 9.76 9.75
C HIS A 246 -5.50 9.73 11.13
N LEU A 247 -4.82 10.81 11.51
CA LEU A 247 -4.50 11.01 12.91
C LEU A 247 -5.79 11.40 13.64
N ASN A 248 -6.03 10.82 14.80
CA ASN A 248 -7.13 11.20 15.67
C ASN A 248 -6.88 12.59 16.29
N SER A 249 -7.83 13.11 17.07
CA SER A 249 -7.73 14.44 17.70
C SER A 249 -6.58 14.59 18.69
N GLU A 250 -5.93 13.49 19.09
CA GLU A 250 -4.80 13.44 20.00
C GLU A 250 -3.45 13.34 19.25
N GLY A 251 -3.48 13.31 17.92
CA GLY A 251 -2.30 13.16 17.08
C GLY A 251 -1.82 11.71 16.94
N ASN A 252 -2.58 10.73 17.43
CA ASN A 252 -2.27 9.31 17.31
C ASN A 252 -2.91 8.71 16.04
N PRO A 253 -2.33 7.68 15.43
CA PRO A 253 -2.94 7.01 14.28
C PRO A 253 -4.32 6.41 14.62
N SER A 254 -5.32 6.64 13.76
CA SER A 254 -6.71 6.19 13.96
C SER A 254 -6.95 4.70 13.73
N GLU A 255 -5.98 4.01 13.13
CA GLU A 255 -6.01 2.59 12.75
C GLU A 255 -5.64 1.63 13.87
N GLY A 256 -5.13 2.14 15.00
CA GLY A 256 -4.58 1.30 16.07
C GLY A 256 -3.14 0.85 15.79
N SER A 257 -2.70 -0.20 16.47
CA SER A 257 -1.34 -0.73 16.31
C SER A 257 -1.23 -1.63 15.08
N VAL A 258 -0.27 -1.35 14.18
CA VAL A 258 -0.07 -2.14 12.96
C VAL A 258 1.39 -2.56 12.82
N ASN A 259 1.60 -3.83 12.50
CA ASN A 259 2.93 -4.36 12.21
C ASN A 259 3.03 -4.81 10.75
N CYS A 260 3.90 -4.17 9.97
CA CYS A 260 4.20 -4.59 8.61
C CYS A 260 5.61 -5.17 8.48
N HIS A 261 5.73 -6.30 7.80
CA HIS A 261 6.98 -7.01 7.53
C HIS A 261 6.95 -7.52 6.08
N GLY A 262 8.02 -7.30 5.32
CA GLY A 262 8.09 -7.77 3.94
C GLY A 262 9.46 -8.28 3.52
N PHE A 263 9.59 -8.51 2.22
CA PHE A 263 10.84 -8.87 1.57
C PHE A 263 10.82 -8.41 0.12
N ALA A 264 11.99 -8.28 -0.46
CA ALA A 264 12.18 -7.95 -1.86
C ALA A 264 13.20 -8.91 -2.48
N TRP A 265 13.19 -8.97 -3.81
CA TRP A 265 14.18 -9.71 -4.58
C TRP A 265 14.61 -8.89 -5.80
N SER A 266 15.74 -9.27 -6.41
CA SER A 266 16.20 -8.69 -7.66
C SER A 266 15.68 -9.50 -8.85
N GLU A 267 15.63 -8.89 -10.03
CA GLU A 267 15.29 -9.60 -11.28
C GLU A 267 16.17 -10.84 -11.54
N GLU A 268 17.40 -10.84 -11.03
CA GLU A 268 18.40 -11.90 -11.27
C GLU A 268 18.30 -13.06 -10.27
N ASP A 269 17.65 -12.84 -9.11
CA ASP A 269 17.58 -13.81 -8.03
C ASP A 269 16.21 -13.83 -7.33
N SER A 270 15.29 -14.65 -7.86
CA SER A 270 13.97 -14.92 -7.28
C SER A 270 13.83 -16.32 -6.67
N ARG A 271 14.95 -17.05 -6.55
CA ARG A 271 14.99 -18.50 -6.32
C ARG A 271 14.30 -18.92 -5.02
N TYR A 272 14.51 -18.14 -3.97
CA TYR A 272 14.04 -18.44 -2.61
C TYR A 272 12.88 -17.55 -2.14
N THR A 273 12.16 -16.92 -3.07
CA THR A 273 11.00 -16.05 -2.76
C THR A 273 9.88 -16.78 -2.02
N GLY A 274 9.61 -18.05 -2.35
CA GLY A 274 8.65 -18.86 -1.60
C GLY A 274 9.10 -19.16 -0.16
N ASN A 275 10.41 -19.32 0.06
CA ASN A 275 10.98 -19.50 1.40
C ASN A 275 10.86 -18.21 2.21
N LEU A 276 11.17 -17.05 1.62
CA LEU A 276 10.97 -15.75 2.25
C LEU A 276 9.50 -15.52 2.63
N LEU A 277 8.55 -15.88 1.76
CA LEU A 277 7.13 -15.76 2.07
C LEU A 277 6.70 -16.65 3.24
N PHE A 278 7.13 -17.92 3.24
CA PHE A 278 6.84 -18.83 4.34
C PHE A 278 7.44 -18.31 5.66
N ASP A 279 8.67 -17.82 5.61
CA ASP A 279 9.37 -17.32 6.78
C ASP A 279 8.71 -16.06 7.35
N VAL A 280 8.47 -15.04 6.52
CA VAL A 280 7.85 -13.78 6.95
C VAL A 280 6.39 -13.98 7.39
N ALA A 281 5.55 -14.56 6.54
CA ALA A 281 4.11 -14.60 6.80
C ALA A 281 3.68 -15.69 7.80
N MET A 282 4.33 -16.86 7.77
CA MET A 282 3.88 -18.04 8.53
C MET A 282 4.74 -18.31 9.76
N LYS A 283 6.08 -18.31 9.63
CA LYS A 283 6.96 -18.59 10.76
C LYS A 283 7.06 -17.38 11.69
N GLN A 284 7.59 -16.25 11.21
CA GLN A 284 7.85 -15.07 12.02
C GLN A 284 6.56 -14.36 12.47
N SER A 285 5.69 -13.96 11.54
CA SER A 285 4.49 -13.20 11.91
C SER A 285 3.47 -14.06 12.64
N LEU A 286 3.01 -15.16 12.04
CA LEU A 286 1.96 -15.98 12.64
C LEU A 286 2.48 -16.82 13.81
N TYR A 287 3.44 -17.72 13.58
CA TYR A 287 3.78 -18.76 14.58
C TYR A 287 4.61 -18.22 15.75
N ASP A 288 5.63 -17.41 15.49
CA ASP A 288 6.53 -16.90 16.52
C ASP A 288 5.98 -15.67 17.26
N ARG A 289 5.14 -14.85 16.60
CA ARG A 289 4.62 -13.58 17.15
C ARG A 289 3.11 -13.47 17.27
N GLY A 290 2.35 -14.45 16.80
CA GLY A 290 0.88 -14.42 16.93
C GLY A 290 0.18 -13.40 16.04
N TYR A 291 0.87 -12.75 15.11
CA TYR A 291 0.34 -11.65 14.32
C TYR A 291 -0.59 -12.12 13.22
N VAL A 292 -1.82 -11.62 13.23
CA VAL A 292 -2.91 -12.02 12.34
C VAL A 292 -3.79 -10.84 11.95
N LYS A 293 -4.73 -11.12 11.04
CA LYS A 293 -5.69 -10.18 10.45
C LYS A 293 -5.07 -9.15 9.52
N ASN A 294 -5.83 -8.81 8.50
CA ASN A 294 -5.47 -7.82 7.51
C ASN A 294 -5.91 -6.41 7.93
N VAL A 295 -5.21 -5.40 7.41
CA VAL A 295 -5.74 -4.03 7.36
C VAL A 295 -7.06 -4.05 6.57
N PRO A 296 -8.16 -3.51 7.12
CA PRO A 296 -9.47 -3.55 6.46
C PRO A 296 -9.45 -3.02 5.02
N GLY A 297 -9.85 -3.86 4.06
CA GLY A 297 -9.88 -3.51 2.64
C GLY A 297 -8.61 -3.86 1.86
N SER A 298 -7.59 -4.42 2.51
CA SER A 298 -6.38 -4.98 1.89
C SER A 298 -6.23 -6.47 2.22
N PRO A 299 -5.41 -7.24 1.49
CA PRO A 299 -4.98 -8.56 1.95
C PRO A 299 -4.08 -8.44 3.19
N MET A 300 -3.92 -9.53 3.93
CA MET A 300 -2.98 -9.62 5.07
C MET A 300 -1.54 -9.68 4.55
N CYS A 301 -1.30 -10.44 3.48
CA CYS A 301 -0.05 -10.43 2.74
C CYS A 301 -0.32 -10.48 1.23
N GLY A 302 0.52 -9.82 0.45
CA GLY A 302 0.46 -9.82 -1.00
C GLY A 302 1.66 -9.14 -1.63
N CYS A 303 1.73 -9.18 -2.96
CA CYS A 303 2.62 -8.29 -3.70
C CYS A 303 2.37 -6.85 -3.24
N ILE A 304 3.42 -6.05 -3.07
CA ILE A 304 3.33 -4.73 -2.46
C ILE A 304 2.35 -3.78 -3.18
N GLU A 305 2.13 -3.99 -4.47
CA GLU A 305 1.17 -3.26 -5.30
C GLU A 305 -0.27 -3.43 -4.80
N GLN A 306 -0.59 -4.56 -4.17
CA GLN A 306 -1.92 -4.89 -3.64
C GLN A 306 -2.10 -4.50 -2.16
N MET A 307 -1.00 -4.15 -1.49
CA MET A 307 -0.96 -3.85 -0.06
C MET A 307 -1.34 -2.38 0.23
N PRO A 308 -1.73 -2.03 1.48
CA PRO A 308 -2.05 -0.65 1.83
C PRO A 308 -0.80 0.25 1.76
N VAL A 309 -1.03 1.56 1.74
CA VAL A 309 0.05 2.55 1.85
C VAL A 309 0.35 2.73 3.33
N VAL A 310 1.60 2.53 3.71
CA VAL A 310 2.06 2.58 5.11
C VAL A 310 3.35 3.40 5.22
N THR A 311 3.73 3.79 6.43
CA THR A 311 4.93 4.61 6.65
C THR A 311 6.25 3.82 6.67
N ARG A 312 6.18 2.52 6.99
CA ARG A 312 7.34 1.66 7.20
C ARG A 312 6.95 0.19 7.10
N SER A 313 7.91 -0.67 6.78
CA SER A 313 7.79 -2.12 6.93
C SER A 313 9.16 -2.67 7.32
N ASP A 314 9.22 -3.54 8.33
CA ASP A 314 10.41 -4.35 8.58
C ASP A 314 10.69 -5.27 7.38
N CYS A 315 11.91 -5.80 7.29
CA CYS A 315 12.25 -6.73 6.22
C CYS A 315 13.07 -7.96 6.64
N THR A 316 12.96 -9.00 5.81
CA THR A 316 13.82 -10.18 5.82
C THR A 316 14.40 -10.38 4.43
N LYS A 317 15.67 -10.78 4.36
CA LYS A 317 16.40 -11.06 3.12
C LYS A 317 17.12 -12.39 3.17
N VAL A 318 17.50 -12.90 1.99
CA VAL A 318 18.40 -14.04 1.90
C VAL A 318 19.80 -13.53 2.27
N GLY A 319 20.36 -14.04 3.37
CA GLY A 319 21.71 -13.72 3.81
C GLY A 319 22.76 -14.54 3.07
N SER A 320 22.59 -15.86 3.04
CA SER A 320 23.46 -16.78 2.30
C SER A 320 22.74 -18.07 1.93
N THR A 321 23.20 -18.73 0.87
CA THR A 321 22.69 -20.03 0.41
C THR A 321 23.85 -20.97 0.16
N SER A 322 23.66 -22.26 0.38
CA SER A 322 24.64 -23.29 0.07
C SER A 322 23.95 -24.46 -0.62
N GLU A 323 24.24 -24.61 -1.91
CA GLU A 323 23.62 -25.61 -2.79
C GLU A 323 24.64 -26.66 -3.19
N THR A 324 24.32 -27.93 -2.98
CA THR A 324 25.16 -29.05 -3.42
C THR A 324 24.51 -29.70 -4.62
N TYR A 325 25.20 -29.67 -5.75
CA TYR A 325 24.75 -30.29 -6.99
C TYR A 325 25.48 -31.60 -7.21
N THR A 326 24.72 -32.67 -7.41
CA THR A 326 25.25 -33.98 -7.78
C THR A 326 25.10 -34.15 -9.29
N LEU A 327 26.24 -34.25 -9.98
CA LEU A 327 26.30 -34.60 -11.40
C LEU A 327 26.42 -36.10 -11.51
N SER A 328 25.58 -36.71 -12.33
CA SER A 328 25.71 -38.11 -12.69
C SER A 328 25.53 -38.32 -14.19
N SER A 329 26.24 -39.29 -14.76
CA SER A 329 26.03 -39.72 -16.13
C SER A 329 25.82 -41.22 -16.22
N THR A 330 24.89 -41.63 -17.10
CA THR A 330 24.73 -43.02 -17.52
C THR A 330 25.01 -43.12 -19.02
N GLY A 331 26.29 -43.16 -19.39
CA GLY A 331 26.72 -43.26 -20.78
C GLY A 331 26.76 -41.90 -21.48
N SER A 332 25.64 -41.43 -22.04
CA SER A 332 25.58 -40.20 -22.85
C SER A 332 24.49 -39.23 -22.42
N ALA A 333 24.08 -39.30 -21.14
CA ALA A 333 23.05 -38.44 -20.59
C ALA A 333 23.51 -37.90 -19.23
N LEU A 334 23.79 -36.59 -19.18
CA LEU A 334 24.09 -35.88 -17.93
C LEU A 334 22.80 -35.59 -17.15
N SER A 335 22.78 -35.98 -15.88
CA SER A 335 21.78 -35.61 -14.88
C SER A 335 22.41 -34.71 -13.84
N ILE A 336 21.63 -33.72 -13.38
CA ILE A 336 22.00 -32.78 -12.33
C ILE A 336 20.90 -32.84 -11.27
N GLU A 337 21.27 -33.14 -10.03
CA GLU A 337 20.34 -33.17 -8.89
C GLU A 337 20.79 -32.16 -7.83
N LEU A 338 19.84 -31.41 -7.28
CA LEU A 338 20.11 -30.42 -6.23
C LEU A 338 19.77 -30.98 -4.83
N SER A 339 20.69 -30.74 -3.90
CA SER A 339 20.46 -30.83 -2.45
C SER A 339 20.89 -29.52 -1.80
N VAL A 340 19.96 -28.76 -1.20
CA VAL A 340 20.31 -27.51 -0.51
C VAL A 340 20.76 -27.81 0.91
N SER A 341 21.97 -27.38 1.24
CA SER A 341 22.61 -27.59 2.53
C SER A 341 22.27 -26.47 3.53
N ALA A 342 22.16 -25.23 3.04
CA ALA A 342 21.82 -24.06 3.85
C ALA A 342 21.04 -23.01 3.03
N ILE A 343 20.04 -22.37 3.66
CA ILE A 343 19.33 -21.16 3.25
C ILE A 343 19.24 -20.35 4.53
N ASP A 344 20.02 -19.29 4.61
CA ASP A 344 20.04 -18.39 5.76
C ASP A 344 19.15 -17.19 5.45
N LEU A 345 18.05 -17.08 6.18
CA LEU A 345 17.12 -15.96 6.07
C LEU A 345 17.36 -15.06 7.28
N VAL A 346 17.71 -13.81 7.00
CA VAL A 346 18.13 -12.86 8.03
C VAL A 346 17.19 -11.67 8.05
N GLN A 347 16.85 -11.20 9.24
CA GLN A 347 16.19 -9.92 9.39
C GLN A 347 17.14 -8.81 8.93
N CYS A 348 16.56 -7.77 8.34
CA CYS A 348 17.27 -6.54 8.04
C CYS A 348 17.79 -5.88 9.32
N ASP A 349 18.82 -5.06 9.19
CA ASP A 349 19.36 -4.31 10.32
C ASP A 349 18.32 -3.30 10.86
N ALA A 350 18.49 -2.84 12.11
CA ALA A 350 17.50 -1.98 12.77
C ALA A 350 17.18 -0.68 12.02
N ASP A 351 18.14 -0.16 11.25
CA ASP A 351 18.00 1.06 10.44
C ASP A 351 17.61 0.77 8.98
N GLU A 352 17.45 -0.50 8.59
CA GLU A 352 17.09 -0.95 7.24
C GLU A 352 15.64 -1.44 7.22
N ASP A 353 14.79 -0.73 6.49
CA ASP A 353 13.40 -1.12 6.23
C ASP A 353 13.24 -1.72 4.82
N LEU A 354 12.04 -2.21 4.51
CA LEU A 354 11.75 -2.79 3.19
C LEU A 354 12.03 -1.83 2.04
N ALA A 355 11.82 -0.52 2.23
CA ALA A 355 12.12 0.50 1.23
C ALA A 355 13.63 0.58 0.93
N THR A 356 14.45 0.49 1.97
CA THR A 356 15.91 0.49 1.89
C THR A 356 16.40 -0.78 1.19
N LEU A 357 15.97 -1.96 1.66
CA LEU A 357 16.32 -3.24 1.04
C LEU A 357 15.95 -3.28 -0.45
N TYR A 358 14.76 -2.78 -0.80
CA TYR A 358 14.30 -2.77 -2.17
C TYR A 358 15.23 -1.96 -3.08
N LYS A 359 15.69 -0.79 -2.61
CA LYS A 359 16.60 0.10 -3.34
C LYS A 359 17.95 -0.54 -3.59
N GLU A 360 18.45 -1.31 -2.63
CA GLU A 360 19.69 -2.07 -2.76
C GLU A 360 19.58 -3.16 -3.83
N LEU A 361 18.47 -3.90 -3.85
CA LEU A 361 18.26 -5.03 -4.76
C LEU A 361 17.83 -4.60 -6.18
N ASN A 362 17.15 -3.46 -6.32
CA ASN A 362 16.55 -3.00 -7.57
C ASN A 362 17.02 -1.58 -7.96
N PRO A 363 18.34 -1.37 -8.19
CA PRO A 363 18.91 -0.04 -8.47
C PRO A 363 18.44 0.58 -9.80
N ALA A 364 17.86 -0.22 -10.70
CA ALA A 364 17.27 0.27 -11.95
C ALA A 364 15.93 0.99 -11.74
N SER A 365 15.22 0.68 -10.66
CA SER A 365 13.90 1.23 -10.33
C SER A 365 13.73 1.47 -8.82
N PRO A 366 14.64 2.22 -8.17
CA PRO A 366 14.75 2.27 -6.71
C PRO A 366 13.50 2.80 -6.00
N ASN A 367 12.68 3.59 -6.69
CA ASN A 367 11.50 4.25 -6.11
C ASN A 367 10.18 3.55 -6.48
N ALA A 368 10.22 2.34 -7.03
CA ALA A 368 9.01 1.66 -7.52
C ALA A 368 8.00 1.38 -6.40
N ILE A 369 8.45 1.24 -5.15
CA ILE A 369 7.60 1.00 -3.98
C ILE A 369 7.36 2.23 -3.10
N ASP A 370 7.93 3.39 -3.43
CA ASP A 370 7.79 4.62 -2.63
C ASP A 370 6.34 5.14 -2.55
N THR A 371 5.45 4.65 -3.43
CA THR A 371 4.00 4.96 -3.37
C THR A 371 3.25 4.11 -2.34
N LYS A 372 3.87 3.04 -1.85
CA LYS A 372 3.33 2.11 -0.84
C LYS A 372 4.03 2.24 0.51
N LEU A 373 5.31 2.62 0.52
CA LEU A 373 6.09 2.95 1.72
C LEU A 373 6.45 4.44 1.70
N VAL A 374 5.74 5.24 2.48
CA VAL A 374 5.76 6.71 2.37
C VAL A 374 6.34 7.34 3.64
N ALA A 375 7.16 8.38 3.50
CA ALA A 375 7.75 9.03 4.67
C ALA A 375 6.71 9.72 5.58
N ASN A 376 5.58 10.18 5.01
CA ASN A 376 4.45 10.70 5.76
C ASN A 376 3.13 10.37 5.06
N CYS A 377 2.06 10.17 5.83
CA CYS A 377 0.75 9.86 5.27
C CYS A 377 0.06 11.05 4.61
N THR A 378 0.36 12.28 5.04
CA THR A 378 -0.34 13.50 4.61
C THR A 378 -0.29 13.68 3.09
N ASP A 379 0.91 13.65 2.51
CA ASP A 379 1.10 13.89 1.08
C ASP A 379 0.44 12.80 0.23
N SER A 380 0.56 11.54 0.66
CA SER A 380 0.04 10.37 -0.05
C SER A 380 -1.49 10.31 -0.01
N VAL A 381 -2.08 10.59 1.15
CA VAL A 381 -3.53 10.73 1.30
C VAL A 381 -4.04 11.87 0.44
N ASP A 382 -3.40 13.04 0.48
CA ASP A 382 -3.84 14.22 -0.28
C ASP A 382 -3.78 13.99 -1.78
N SER A 383 -2.70 13.37 -2.26
CA SER A 383 -2.55 12.99 -3.66
C SER A 383 -3.64 12.02 -4.11
N LYS A 384 -3.89 10.95 -3.34
CA LYS A 384 -4.93 9.96 -3.67
C LYS A 384 -6.32 10.56 -3.61
N MET A 385 -6.63 11.33 -2.57
CA MET A 385 -7.93 11.98 -2.40
C MET A 385 -8.21 13.01 -3.51
N ALA A 386 -7.19 13.71 -4.02
CA ALA A 386 -7.35 14.64 -5.13
C ALA A 386 -7.88 13.96 -6.40
N THR A 387 -7.53 12.69 -6.63
CA THR A 387 -8.05 11.89 -7.76
C THR A 387 -9.56 11.64 -7.67
N TYR A 388 -10.11 11.66 -6.45
CA TYR A 388 -11.54 11.55 -6.19
C TYR A 388 -12.23 12.93 -6.09
N GLY A 389 -11.54 14.00 -6.47
CA GLY A 389 -12.06 15.37 -6.44
C GLY A 389 -11.87 16.09 -5.10
N TYR A 390 -11.06 15.52 -4.21
CA TYR A 390 -10.92 15.98 -2.84
C TYR A 390 -9.51 16.58 -2.55
N LYS A 391 -9.37 17.86 -2.19
CA LYS A 391 -8.14 18.54 -1.64
C LYS A 391 -8.13 18.95 -0.12
N ARG A 392 -7.18 18.51 0.71
CA ARG A 392 -7.12 18.84 2.17
C ARG A 392 -7.26 20.33 2.46
N SER A 393 -7.93 20.68 3.56
CA SER A 393 -8.02 22.05 4.05
C SER A 393 -6.64 22.57 4.50
N THR A 394 -6.05 23.42 3.69
CA THR A 394 -4.92 24.26 4.11
C THR A 394 -5.47 25.54 4.75
N LEU A 395 -4.93 25.98 5.89
CA LEU A 395 -5.15 27.33 6.43
C LEU A 395 -4.70 28.35 5.36
N LYS A 396 -5.65 29.05 4.73
CA LYS A 396 -5.34 30.02 3.67
C LYS A 396 -5.51 31.42 4.21
N ILE A 397 -4.55 32.30 3.88
CA ILE A 397 -4.68 33.74 4.07
C ILE A 397 -5.82 34.19 3.16
N THR A 398 -6.92 34.68 3.72
CA THR A 398 -8.09 35.16 2.98
C THR A 398 -7.93 36.62 2.56
N ASP A 399 -7.21 37.37 3.37
CA ASP A 399 -6.96 38.79 3.19
C ASP A 399 -5.65 39.13 3.93
N ALA A 400 -4.83 39.99 3.34
CA ALA A 400 -3.67 40.55 3.99
C ALA A 400 -3.76 42.07 3.87
N MET A 401 -3.80 42.74 5.02
CA MET A 401 -3.95 44.18 5.13
C MET A 401 -2.72 44.78 5.80
N LEU A 402 -2.06 45.70 5.12
CA LEU A 402 -1.04 46.55 5.73
C LEU A 402 -1.70 47.84 6.23
N SER A 403 -1.77 48.02 7.55
CA SER A 403 -2.40 49.19 8.17
C SER A 403 -1.51 50.45 8.04
N PRO A 404 -2.06 51.66 7.81
CA PRO A 404 -1.29 52.80 7.28
C PRO A 404 -0.22 53.39 8.23
N VAL A 405 1.04 53.19 7.83
CA VAL A 405 2.22 54.08 7.65
C VAL A 405 2.57 55.23 8.63
N GLU A 406 1.65 55.86 9.38
CA GLU A 406 1.99 57.14 10.07
C GLU A 406 2.31 57.06 11.56
N VAL A 407 2.10 55.91 12.23
CA VAL A 407 2.43 55.76 13.66
C VAL A 407 3.05 54.39 13.92
N ALA A 408 4.24 54.38 14.52
CA ALA A 408 4.89 53.14 14.92
C ALA A 408 4.21 52.50 16.15
N PRO A 409 4.10 51.16 16.22
CA PRO A 409 4.55 50.19 15.21
C PRO A 409 3.55 50.04 14.05
N ALA A 410 4.06 49.87 12.82
CA ALA A 410 3.24 49.46 11.69
C ALA A 410 2.80 48.00 11.88
N VAL A 411 1.61 47.66 11.40
CA VAL A 411 1.01 46.32 11.57
C VAL A 411 0.60 45.74 10.23
N VAL A 412 1.03 44.51 9.98
CA VAL A 412 0.47 43.64 8.93
C VAL A 412 -0.56 42.73 9.57
N THR A 413 -1.80 42.84 9.17
CA THR A 413 -2.86 41.92 9.58
C THR A 413 -3.08 40.87 8.50
N LEU A 414 -2.75 39.63 8.80
CA LEU A 414 -3.11 38.46 7.99
C LEU A 414 -4.42 37.90 8.52
N LYS A 415 -5.44 37.77 7.68
CA LYS A 415 -6.69 37.08 8.02
C LYS A 415 -6.70 35.72 7.35
N PHE A 416 -7.26 34.75 8.03
CA PHE A 416 -7.35 33.37 7.60
C PHE A 416 -8.80 32.90 7.54
N ASN A 417 -9.02 31.84 6.78
CA ASN A 417 -10.32 31.20 6.62
C ASN A 417 -10.79 30.42 7.86
N ALA A 418 -9.96 30.31 8.90
CA ALA A 418 -10.28 29.66 10.16
C ALA A 418 -9.38 30.14 11.31
N GLU A 419 -9.70 29.74 12.54
CA GLU A 419 -8.95 30.12 13.74
C GLU A 419 -7.50 29.62 13.66
N VAL A 420 -6.56 30.51 13.97
CA VAL A 420 -5.13 30.22 13.91
C VAL A 420 -4.65 29.78 15.29
N ALA A 421 -3.79 28.77 15.34
CA ALA A 421 -3.24 28.24 16.58
C ALA A 421 -2.57 29.34 17.42
N SER A 422 -2.68 29.23 18.74
CA SER A 422 -2.23 30.28 19.67
C SER A 422 -0.71 30.33 19.90
N ASP A 423 0.05 29.38 19.36
CA ASP A 423 1.48 29.14 19.58
C ASP A 423 2.39 29.81 18.53
N ILE A 424 1.89 30.83 17.84
CA ILE A 424 2.58 31.56 16.78
C ILE A 424 3.64 32.52 17.36
N ALA A 425 4.87 32.51 16.81
CA ALA A 425 5.96 33.42 17.16
C ALA A 425 6.39 34.33 16.00
N ALA A 426 7.01 35.48 16.31
CA ALA A 426 7.52 36.41 15.29
C ALA A 426 8.58 35.77 14.35
N ALA A 427 9.37 34.83 14.87
CA ALA A 427 10.38 34.11 14.09
C ALA A 427 9.78 33.21 13.00
N ASP A 428 8.49 32.89 13.09
CA ASP A 428 7.79 32.04 12.12
C ASP A 428 7.46 32.77 10.83
N PHE A 429 7.68 34.09 10.77
CA PHE A 429 7.37 34.92 9.61
C PHE A 429 8.58 35.69 9.11
N LYS A 430 8.57 35.95 7.80
CA LYS A 430 9.55 36.80 7.13
C LYS A 430 8.85 37.72 6.13
N ILE A 431 9.32 38.96 6.04
CA ILE A 431 8.81 39.94 5.09
C ILE A 431 9.94 40.45 4.20
N TYR A 432 9.74 40.28 2.89
CA TYR A 432 10.68 40.64 1.85
C TYR A 432 10.13 41.78 1.00
N ASP A 433 11.01 42.60 0.41
CA ASP A 433 10.61 43.47 -0.69
C ASP A 433 10.37 42.60 -1.94
N ALA A 434 9.24 42.78 -2.61
CA ALA A 434 8.89 41.97 -3.77
C ALA A 434 9.85 42.19 -4.96
N ALA A 435 10.55 43.32 -5.00
CA ALA A 435 11.57 43.62 -6.01
C ALA A 435 12.96 43.03 -5.67
N ASP A 436 13.23 42.73 -4.39
CA ASP A 436 14.49 42.13 -3.92
C ASP A 436 14.24 41.18 -2.73
N THR A 437 14.14 39.88 -3.03
CA THR A 437 13.86 38.82 -2.06
C THR A 437 15.12 38.25 -1.40
N THR A 438 16.30 38.84 -1.62
CA THR A 438 17.59 38.26 -1.17
C THR A 438 17.90 38.53 0.30
N ALA A 439 17.19 39.47 0.93
CA ALA A 439 17.29 39.78 2.35
C ALA A 439 15.94 40.17 2.96
N GLU A 440 15.74 39.85 4.25
CA GLU A 440 14.57 40.29 5.02
C GLU A 440 14.58 41.82 5.16
N HIS A 441 13.56 42.47 4.60
CA HIS A 441 13.54 43.93 4.46
C HIS A 441 12.78 44.61 5.60
N LEU A 442 11.85 43.90 6.25
CA LEU A 442 11.10 44.38 7.41
C LEU A 442 11.23 43.38 8.56
N GLN A 443 11.74 43.85 9.70
CA GLN A 443 11.88 43.04 10.92
C GLN A 443 10.56 43.01 11.68
N ILE A 444 10.12 41.80 12.08
CA ILE A 444 8.89 41.59 12.86
C ILE A 444 9.25 41.56 14.35
N THR A 445 8.63 42.43 15.15
CA THR A 445 8.88 42.53 16.60
C THR A 445 7.98 41.63 17.42
N SER A 446 6.75 41.40 16.96
CA SER A 446 5.79 40.53 17.62
C SER A 446 4.77 39.96 16.62
N ALA A 447 4.19 38.82 16.97
CA ALA A 447 3.06 38.23 16.26
C ALA A 447 1.96 37.95 17.29
N VAL A 448 0.76 38.48 17.06
CA VAL A 448 -0.38 38.35 17.99
C VAL A 448 -1.57 37.74 17.25
N THR A 449 -2.11 36.65 17.78
CA THR A 449 -3.28 35.97 17.22
C THR A 449 -4.58 36.60 17.76
N GLY A 450 -5.61 36.62 16.92
CA GLY A 450 -6.93 37.20 17.22
C GLY A 450 -8.04 36.34 16.63
N GLY A 451 -8.07 35.05 16.97
CA GLY A 451 -8.98 34.09 16.35
C GLY A 451 -8.53 33.78 14.93
N THR A 452 -9.23 34.31 13.92
CA THR A 452 -8.93 34.07 12.50
C THR A 452 -7.93 35.05 11.91
N SER A 453 -7.23 35.84 12.74
CA SER A 453 -6.24 36.82 12.26
C SER A 453 -4.93 36.75 13.03
N ILE A 454 -3.84 37.12 12.36
CA ILE A 454 -2.53 37.38 12.96
C ILE A 454 -2.15 38.83 12.67
N ASN A 455 -1.78 39.56 13.71
CA ASN A 455 -1.16 40.88 13.61
C ASN A 455 0.35 40.74 13.78
N LEU A 456 1.11 41.09 12.75
CA LEU A 456 2.57 41.16 12.78
C LEU A 456 2.96 42.62 13.00
N GLU A 457 3.56 42.92 14.15
CA GLU A 457 4.11 44.25 14.43
C GLU A 457 5.49 44.38 13.81
N LEU A 458 5.75 45.50 13.14
CA LEU A 458 6.99 45.76 12.44
C LEU A 458 7.89 46.71 13.23
N ALA A 459 9.19 46.42 13.26
CA ALA A 459 10.22 47.28 13.85
C ALA A 459 10.43 48.58 13.05
N THR A 460 10.17 48.52 11.74
CA THR A 460 10.42 49.60 10.78
C THR A 460 9.19 49.86 9.93
N LEU A 461 9.01 51.11 9.53
CA LEU A 461 7.90 51.50 8.66
C LEU A 461 8.15 51.01 7.23
N PRO A 462 7.14 50.44 6.55
CA PRO A 462 7.20 50.12 5.12
C PRO A 462 7.35 51.39 4.26
N SER A 463 8.07 51.29 3.16
CA SER A 463 8.14 52.32 2.11
C SER A 463 6.80 52.43 1.38
N SER A 464 6.35 53.66 1.09
CA SER A 464 5.09 53.92 0.37
C SER A 464 5.06 53.40 -1.07
N ASP A 465 6.24 53.19 -1.67
CA ASP A 465 6.38 52.90 -3.10
C ASP A 465 6.84 51.45 -3.36
N SER A 466 6.94 50.63 -2.31
CA SER A 466 7.35 49.22 -2.39
C SER A 466 6.15 48.29 -2.29
N SER A 467 6.29 47.10 -2.88
CA SER A 467 5.41 45.96 -2.59
C SER A 467 6.16 44.94 -1.76
N TYR A 468 5.46 44.28 -0.84
CA TYR A 468 6.08 43.37 0.13
C TYR A 468 5.48 41.98 0.03
N GLN A 469 6.30 40.95 0.27
CA GLN A 469 5.88 39.57 0.33
C GLN A 469 6.05 39.02 1.74
N VAL A 470 4.99 38.43 2.28
CA VAL A 470 5.01 37.77 3.59
C VAL A 470 5.11 36.26 3.41
N SER A 471 6.06 35.64 4.09
CA SER A 471 6.24 34.19 4.14
C SER A 471 6.05 33.69 5.57
N ASN A 472 5.31 32.59 5.74
CA ASN A 472 5.17 31.88 7.00
C ASN A 472 5.99 30.59 6.93
N LEU A 473 7.12 30.54 7.62
CA LEU A 473 8.09 29.45 7.54
C LEU A 473 7.51 28.13 8.08
N VAL A 474 6.74 28.18 9.16
CA VAL A 474 6.09 26.99 9.78
C VAL A 474 4.99 26.41 8.89
N GLN A 475 4.27 27.24 8.15
CA GLN A 475 3.20 26.80 7.25
C GLN A 475 3.67 26.55 5.80
N VAL A 476 4.80 27.11 5.37
CA VAL A 476 5.49 26.73 4.13
C VAL A 476 6.00 25.28 4.24
N GLU A 477 6.57 24.89 5.39
CA GLU A 477 6.97 23.50 5.66
C GLU A 477 5.78 22.52 5.65
N LYS A 478 4.60 22.99 6.10
CA LYS A 478 3.35 22.22 6.06
C LYS A 478 2.62 22.31 4.71
N LYS A 479 3.20 22.94 3.67
CA LYS A 479 2.62 23.19 2.33
C LYS A 479 1.28 23.94 2.33
N VAL A 480 1.07 24.77 3.34
CA VAL A 480 -0.19 25.48 3.62
C VAL A 480 -0.11 26.98 3.26
N ALA A 481 1.08 27.55 3.14
CA ALA A 481 1.27 28.98 2.88
C ALA A 481 1.36 29.36 1.39
N ARG A 482 0.82 30.54 1.03
CA ARG A 482 1.06 31.24 -0.25
C ARG A 482 1.78 32.57 0.02
N MET A 483 2.73 32.93 -0.85
CA MET A 483 3.30 34.28 -0.87
C MET A 483 2.21 35.26 -1.31
N VAL A 484 1.94 36.27 -0.49
CA VAL A 484 0.99 37.35 -0.80
C VAL A 484 1.78 38.61 -1.11
N THR A 485 1.64 39.13 -2.32
CA THR A 485 2.16 40.45 -2.68
C THR A 485 1.21 41.50 -2.15
N LEU A 486 1.73 42.43 -1.35
CA LEU A 486 0.98 43.54 -0.77
C LEU A 486 1.48 44.84 -1.36
N GLU A 487 0.61 45.64 -1.96
CA GLU A 487 0.89 47.06 -2.22
C GLU A 487 0.61 47.88 -0.95
N ALA A 488 1.35 48.96 -0.72
CA ALA A 488 1.09 49.86 0.40
C ALA A 488 -0.38 50.37 0.35
N ASN A 489 -1.11 50.19 1.46
CA ASN A 489 -2.53 50.56 1.62
C ASN A 489 -3.54 49.77 0.76
N SER A 490 -3.26 48.51 0.42
CA SER A 490 -4.16 47.66 -0.37
C SER A 490 -4.74 46.45 0.40
N VAL A 491 -5.82 45.89 -0.12
CA VAL A 491 -6.50 44.65 0.34
C VAL A 491 -6.49 43.69 -0.84
N HIS A 492 -6.03 42.45 -0.63
CA HIS A 492 -5.93 41.43 -1.68
C HIS A 492 -6.71 40.16 -1.29
N ASP A 493 -7.69 39.79 -2.12
CA ASP A 493 -8.49 38.58 -1.95
C ASP A 493 -7.78 37.35 -2.56
N LEU A 494 -7.84 36.21 -1.88
CA LEU A 494 -7.35 34.92 -2.39
C LEU A 494 -8.47 33.87 -2.42
N GLU A 495 -8.64 33.20 -3.57
CA GLU A 495 -9.72 32.22 -3.74
C GLU A 495 -9.50 30.91 -2.92
N PRO A 496 -10.55 30.36 -2.27
CA PRO A 496 -10.39 29.33 -1.25
C PRO A 496 -10.90 27.93 -1.69
N SER A 497 -10.53 26.87 -0.96
CA SER A 497 -10.99 25.48 -1.24
C SER A 497 -10.85 24.57 0.00
N SER A 498 -11.95 23.98 0.52
CA SER A 498 -11.89 22.88 1.52
C SER A 498 -13.20 22.04 1.57
N TRP A 499 -13.18 20.90 2.29
CA TRP A 499 -14.28 19.91 2.32
C TRP A 499 -15.06 19.95 3.62
N ASP A 500 -16.36 20.16 3.46
CA ASP A 500 -17.40 19.91 4.46
C ASP A 500 -18.46 18.96 3.90
N TYR A 501 -18.10 18.21 2.87
CA TYR A 501 -19.02 17.37 2.11
C TYR A 501 -18.31 16.18 1.50
N ILE A 502 -19.08 15.14 1.22
CA ILE A 502 -18.70 13.98 0.42
C ILE A 502 -19.27 14.18 -0.97
N ASN A 503 -18.43 13.99 -1.99
CA ASN A 503 -18.83 14.03 -3.38
C ASN A 503 -19.07 12.60 -3.91
N ILE A 504 -20.22 12.39 -4.54
CA ILE A 504 -20.68 11.11 -5.06
C ILE A 504 -21.31 11.36 -6.44
N GLY A 505 -20.59 11.11 -7.51
CA GLY A 505 -20.99 11.49 -8.86
C GLY A 505 -21.26 13.00 -8.94
N ASN A 506 -22.44 13.36 -9.46
CA ASN A 506 -22.94 14.73 -9.49
C ASN A 506 -23.63 15.18 -8.19
N TRP A 507 -23.49 14.42 -7.11
CA TRP A 507 -24.11 14.72 -5.83
C TRP A 507 -23.08 15.10 -4.78
N ARG A 508 -23.47 15.99 -3.88
CA ARG A 508 -22.76 16.27 -2.63
C ARG A 508 -23.68 16.06 -1.44
N MET A 509 -23.13 15.52 -0.37
CA MET A 509 -23.80 15.49 0.93
C MET A 509 -22.86 15.96 2.02
N GLY A 510 -23.30 16.82 2.93
CA GLY A 510 -22.38 17.48 3.85
C GLY A 510 -22.96 18.64 4.62
N PHE A 511 -22.13 19.25 5.44
CA PHE A 511 -22.45 20.43 6.23
C PHE A 511 -22.68 21.67 5.33
N ALA A 512 -23.69 22.46 5.67
CA ALA A 512 -24.03 23.71 4.98
C ALA A 512 -24.29 24.84 5.98
N CYS A 513 -24.00 26.07 5.58
CA CYS A 513 -24.22 27.31 6.33
C CYS A 513 -23.49 27.39 7.69
N GLU A 514 -22.20 27.70 7.68
CA GLU A 514 -21.42 27.92 8.91
C GLU A 514 -21.87 29.17 9.70
N THR A 515 -22.37 30.19 9.01
CA THR A 515 -22.86 31.41 9.65
C THR A 515 -24.26 31.27 10.25
N CYS A 516 -24.91 30.11 10.09
CA CYS A 516 -26.22 29.87 10.65
C CYS A 516 -26.14 29.61 12.16
N SER A 517 -27.14 30.08 12.90
CA SER A 517 -27.28 29.82 14.34
C SER A 517 -27.60 28.36 14.69
N ASN A 518 -27.92 27.55 13.69
CA ASN A 518 -28.16 26.12 13.81
C ASN A 518 -27.35 25.42 12.71
N SER A 519 -26.89 24.21 12.99
CA SER A 519 -26.12 23.41 12.03
C SER A 519 -27.05 22.72 11.01
N HIS A 520 -26.62 22.67 9.74
CA HIS A 520 -27.39 22.11 8.63
C HIS A 520 -26.56 21.06 7.87
N PHE A 521 -27.23 20.00 7.42
CA PHE A 521 -26.65 18.98 6.55
C PHE A 521 -27.50 18.84 5.28
N SER A 522 -26.89 19.07 4.13
CA SER A 522 -27.57 19.14 2.85
C SER A 522 -27.26 17.94 1.97
N PHE A 523 -28.20 17.62 1.07
CA PHE A 523 -28.00 16.79 -0.11
C PHE A 523 -28.22 17.67 -1.34
N SER A 524 -27.20 17.84 -2.18
CA SER A 524 -27.21 18.77 -3.31
C SER A 524 -26.80 18.07 -4.60
N SER A 525 -27.45 18.41 -5.72
CA SER A 525 -27.07 18.00 -7.07
C SER A 525 -26.28 19.09 -7.77
N ALA A 526 -25.33 18.72 -8.63
CA ALA A 526 -24.56 19.63 -9.47
C ALA A 526 -25.43 20.46 -10.44
N SER A 527 -26.72 20.14 -10.59
CA SER A 527 -27.70 20.96 -11.32
C SER A 527 -28.07 22.27 -10.62
N GLY A 528 -27.53 22.54 -9.43
CA GLY A 528 -27.78 23.77 -8.67
C GLY A 528 -28.93 23.66 -7.67
N GLN A 529 -29.39 22.43 -7.38
CA GLN A 529 -30.51 22.17 -6.48
C GLN A 529 -30.10 21.40 -5.22
N THR A 530 -30.71 21.75 -4.10
CA THR A 530 -30.64 21.08 -2.80
C THR A 530 -31.90 20.23 -2.62
N ALA A 531 -31.74 18.91 -2.68
CA ALA A 531 -32.82 17.93 -2.57
C ALA A 531 -33.36 17.79 -1.15
N MET A 532 -32.51 17.98 -0.13
CA MET A 532 -32.92 17.94 1.26
C MET A 532 -31.94 18.69 2.16
N ILE A 533 -32.48 19.35 3.18
CA ILE A 533 -31.73 19.99 4.25
C ILE A 533 -32.18 19.36 5.57
N LEU A 534 -31.24 18.79 6.29
CA LEU A 534 -31.39 18.29 7.65
C LEU A 534 -30.90 19.35 8.63
N ARG A 535 -31.54 19.46 9.79
CA ARG A 535 -31.16 20.42 10.83
C ARG A 535 -30.78 19.70 12.11
N ASP A 536 -29.83 20.28 12.83
CA ASP A 536 -29.39 19.84 14.17
C ASP A 536 -30.50 19.80 15.23
N THR A 537 -31.66 20.39 14.93
CA THR A 537 -32.90 20.29 15.71
C THR A 537 -33.64 18.96 15.50
N GLY A 538 -33.16 18.09 14.60
CA GLY A 538 -33.84 16.86 14.19
C GLY A 538 -34.95 17.07 13.14
N THR A 539 -35.10 18.29 12.62
CA THR A 539 -36.08 18.63 11.58
C THR A 539 -35.49 18.56 10.17
N GLN A 540 -36.36 18.52 9.15
CA GLN A 540 -35.96 18.42 7.74
C GLN A 540 -36.75 19.39 6.86
N HIS A 541 -36.11 19.88 5.80
CA HIS A 541 -36.73 20.66 4.73
C HIS A 541 -36.50 19.93 3.40
N ARG A 542 -37.57 19.68 2.66
CA ARG A 542 -37.50 18.99 1.35
C ARG A 542 -37.22 19.99 0.23
N GLY A 543 -36.44 19.53 -0.74
CA GLY A 543 -36.18 20.18 -2.02
C GLY A 543 -37.36 20.16 -3.00
N PRO A 544 -37.16 20.68 -4.22
CA PRO A 544 -35.93 21.31 -4.70
C PRO A 544 -35.79 22.73 -4.13
N ARG A 545 -34.55 23.13 -3.86
CA ARG A 545 -34.22 24.43 -3.27
C ARG A 545 -32.87 24.92 -3.78
N THR A 546 -32.67 26.23 -3.87
CA THR A 546 -31.37 26.79 -4.29
C THR A 546 -30.53 27.31 -3.11
N ASP A 547 -31.10 27.40 -1.91
CA ASP A 547 -30.39 27.72 -0.68
C ASP A 547 -29.78 26.46 -0.04
N TYR A 548 -28.81 26.66 0.86
CA TYR A 548 -28.09 25.58 1.54
C TYR A 548 -27.40 24.59 0.59
N HIS A 549 -26.89 25.12 -0.53
CA HIS A 549 -26.40 24.35 -1.66
C HIS A 549 -24.91 24.05 -1.58
N LEU A 550 -24.51 22.77 -1.65
CA LEU A 550 -23.12 22.33 -1.46
C LEU A 550 -22.16 22.61 -2.62
N PHE A 551 -22.64 23.18 -3.73
CA PHE A 551 -21.78 23.68 -4.81
C PHE A 551 -21.65 25.21 -4.80
N ASP A 552 -22.40 25.91 -3.96
CA ASP A 552 -22.44 27.37 -3.91
C ASP A 552 -21.39 27.92 -2.92
N PHE A 553 -20.12 27.82 -3.30
CA PHE A 553 -19.01 28.38 -2.53
C PHE A 553 -19.04 29.91 -2.62
N GLY A 554 -19.36 30.57 -1.51
CA GLY A 554 -19.42 32.04 -1.42
C GLY A 554 -20.78 32.58 -1.01
N ALA A 555 -21.84 31.77 -1.04
CA ALA A 555 -23.12 32.15 -0.46
C ALA A 555 -23.14 31.96 1.06
N ASN A 556 -23.84 32.84 1.77
CA ASN A 556 -24.03 32.76 3.22
C ASN A 556 -24.71 31.45 3.68
N THR A 557 -25.38 30.72 2.78
CA THR A 557 -26.03 29.44 3.09
C THR A 557 -25.26 28.24 2.54
N GLY A 558 -24.26 28.44 1.67
CA GLY A 558 -23.44 27.37 1.12
C GLY A 558 -22.46 26.77 2.14
N PRO A 559 -21.65 25.79 1.72
CA PRO A 559 -20.56 25.27 2.54
C PRO A 559 -19.49 26.35 2.71
N SER A 560 -18.86 26.37 3.87
CA SER A 560 -17.73 27.24 4.16
C SER A 560 -16.44 26.42 4.23
N TYR A 561 -15.36 27.03 4.72
CA TYR A 561 -14.08 26.38 4.82
C TYR A 561 -13.86 25.76 6.20
N SER A 562 -13.78 24.44 6.27
CA SER A 562 -13.37 23.70 7.47
C SER A 562 -11.88 23.51 7.62
N LEU A 563 -11.41 23.46 8.88
CA LEU A 563 -10.13 22.84 9.29
C LEU A 563 -10.25 21.36 9.64
N LYS A 564 -11.47 20.86 9.84
CA LYS A 564 -11.78 19.46 10.15
C LYS A 564 -12.18 18.74 8.87
N SER A 565 -11.39 17.77 8.43
CA SER A 565 -11.74 16.89 7.31
C SER A 565 -12.93 16.01 7.66
N VAL A 566 -13.50 15.35 6.64
CA VAL A 566 -14.39 14.21 6.84
C VAL A 566 -13.60 13.09 7.52
N GLU A 567 -14.11 12.59 8.64
CA GLU A 567 -13.48 11.54 9.44
C GLU A 567 -14.23 10.22 9.23
N PHE A 568 -13.49 9.12 9.12
CA PHE A 568 -14.05 7.78 8.93
C PHE A 568 -13.83 6.97 10.21
N GLY A 569 -14.85 6.23 10.63
CA GLY A 569 -14.80 5.41 11.83
C GLY A 569 -15.55 4.09 11.66
N ASN A 570 -15.77 3.38 12.77
CA ASN A 570 -16.37 2.05 12.75
C ASN A 570 -17.83 2.14 12.34
N LYS A 571 -18.11 1.73 11.09
CA LYS A 571 -19.40 1.87 10.40
C LYS A 571 -19.95 3.29 10.57
N ALA A 572 -19.07 4.28 10.50
CA ALA A 572 -19.41 5.66 10.75
C ALA A 572 -18.60 6.62 9.87
N ILE A 573 -19.20 7.76 9.57
CA ILE A 573 -18.57 8.91 8.93
C ILE A 573 -18.98 10.15 9.71
N GLN A 574 -18.02 10.99 10.04
CA GLN A 574 -18.25 12.25 10.73
C GLN A 574 -17.85 13.43 9.84
N ILE A 575 -18.75 14.41 9.78
CA ILE A 575 -18.57 15.67 9.06
C ILE A 575 -18.93 16.76 10.04
N ARG A 576 -17.94 17.44 10.63
CA ARG A 576 -18.15 18.42 11.69
C ARG A 576 -18.93 17.82 12.86
N ASP A 577 -20.04 18.46 13.25
CA ASP A 577 -20.96 18.04 14.29
C ASP A 577 -22.01 17.03 13.79
N TRP A 578 -21.92 16.56 12.54
CA TRP A 578 -22.79 15.54 11.97
C TRP A 578 -22.10 14.18 11.91
N ARG A 579 -22.88 13.12 12.14
CA ARG A 579 -22.42 11.74 12.01
C ARG A 579 -23.45 10.88 11.30
N ILE A 580 -22.98 10.19 10.26
CA ILE A 580 -23.69 9.11 9.57
C ILE A 580 -23.18 7.81 10.19
N LYS A 581 -24.02 7.03 10.86
CA LYS A 581 -23.58 5.79 11.55
C LYS A 581 -24.59 4.67 11.41
N GLN A 582 -24.12 3.48 11.02
CA GLN A 582 -24.91 2.27 11.19
C GLN A 582 -24.92 1.90 12.67
N PHE A 583 -26.12 1.85 13.25
CA PHE A 583 -26.29 1.56 14.68
C PHE A 583 -26.39 0.05 14.92
N ASP A 584 -27.12 -0.65 14.05
CA ASP A 584 -27.26 -2.11 14.04
C ASP A 584 -27.42 -2.61 12.59
N ASP A 585 -27.63 -3.91 12.37
CA ASP A 585 -27.82 -4.52 11.04
C ASP A 585 -29.08 -4.02 10.29
N THR A 586 -29.97 -3.29 10.96
CA THR A 586 -31.25 -2.83 10.41
C THR A 586 -31.41 -1.31 10.39
N HIS A 587 -30.52 -0.53 11.01
CA HIS A 587 -30.61 0.92 11.13
C HIS A 587 -29.32 1.66 10.80
N ILE A 588 -29.43 2.67 9.95
CA ILE A 588 -28.43 3.74 9.79
C ILE A 588 -29.08 5.09 10.03
N SER A 589 -28.36 5.99 10.70
CA SER A 589 -28.88 7.32 11.03
C SER A 589 -27.94 8.44 10.61
N ILE A 590 -28.53 9.63 10.45
CA ILE A 590 -27.82 10.90 10.33
C ILE A 590 -28.19 11.70 11.57
N SER A 591 -27.21 11.92 12.43
CA SER A 591 -27.37 12.50 13.77
C SER A 591 -26.39 13.64 13.99
N THR A 592 -26.67 14.47 14.99
CA THR A 592 -25.82 15.60 15.40
C THR A 592 -25.24 15.40 16.78
N ALA A 593 -24.08 16.03 17.04
CA ALA A 593 -23.34 15.93 18.30
C ALA A 593 -24.16 16.38 19.52
N ASN A 594 -25.16 17.26 19.30
CA ASN A 594 -26.11 17.69 20.34
C ASN A 594 -27.15 16.62 20.76
N GLY A 595 -27.11 15.43 20.15
CA GLY A 595 -27.95 14.29 20.50
C GLY A 595 -29.22 14.10 19.67
N ASN A 596 -29.51 15.01 18.73
CA ASN A 596 -30.66 14.87 17.85
C ASN A 596 -30.36 13.95 16.66
N VAL A 597 -31.41 13.31 16.15
CA VAL A 597 -31.31 12.38 15.02
C VAL A 597 -32.17 12.90 13.88
N ALA A 598 -31.58 13.51 12.87
CA ALA A 598 -32.33 14.12 11.78
C ALA A 598 -33.01 13.07 10.88
N ARG A 599 -32.37 11.90 10.69
CA ARG A 599 -32.89 10.85 9.80
C ARG A 599 -32.48 9.46 10.27
N ILE A 600 -33.37 8.49 10.14
CA ILE A 600 -33.10 7.06 10.38
C ILE A 600 -33.64 6.27 9.20
N TYR A 601 -32.79 5.53 8.51
CA TYR A 601 -33.16 4.62 7.44
C TYR A 601 -33.18 3.19 7.98
N ARG A 602 -34.22 2.43 7.61
CA ARG A 602 -34.41 1.04 8.05
C ARG A 602 -34.26 0.05 6.90
N SER A 603 -33.68 -1.11 7.18
CA SER A 603 -33.41 -2.14 6.16
C SER A 603 -34.67 -2.68 5.47
N ASP A 604 -35.84 -2.44 6.06
CA ASP A 604 -37.16 -2.70 5.48
C ASP A 604 -37.60 -1.66 4.41
N GLY A 605 -36.81 -0.60 4.19
CA GLY A 605 -37.09 0.48 3.25
C GLY A 605 -37.89 1.64 3.84
N THR A 606 -38.19 1.64 5.14
CA THR A 606 -38.89 2.75 5.81
C THR A 606 -37.91 3.80 6.35
N ILE A 607 -38.45 4.99 6.66
CA ILE A 607 -37.68 6.11 7.17
C ILE A 607 -38.35 6.74 8.38
N HIS A 608 -37.57 7.04 9.41
CA HIS A 608 -37.98 7.64 10.67
C HIS A 608 -37.11 8.87 10.99
N GLY A 609 -37.47 9.62 12.02
CA GLY A 609 -36.71 10.79 12.46
C GLY A 609 -36.84 11.01 13.97
N ASN A 610 -35.82 11.66 14.53
CA ASN A 610 -35.72 12.16 15.90
C ASN A 610 -35.94 11.16 17.04
N VAL A 611 -35.53 9.90 16.84
CA VAL A 611 -35.48 8.90 17.92
C VAL A 611 -34.06 8.89 18.49
N ARG A 612 -33.86 9.50 19.66
CA ARG A 612 -32.54 9.68 20.31
C ARG A 612 -31.75 8.39 20.51
N GLY A 613 -32.42 7.24 20.66
CA GLY A 613 -31.77 5.93 20.81
C GLY A 613 -30.92 5.51 19.61
N PHE A 614 -31.14 6.10 18.43
CA PHE A 614 -30.33 5.84 17.23
C PHE A 614 -29.33 6.96 16.93
N ASN A 615 -28.89 7.70 17.97
CA ASN A 615 -27.88 8.73 17.81
C ASN A 615 -26.49 8.10 17.60
N GLY A 616 -25.83 8.47 16.50
CA GLY A 616 -24.50 7.98 16.16
C GLY A 616 -23.39 8.45 17.11
N PHE A 617 -23.64 9.48 17.93
CA PHE A 617 -22.72 9.98 18.96
C PHE A 617 -22.81 9.26 20.31
N ILE A 618 -23.70 8.26 20.45
CA ILE A 618 -23.77 7.44 21.68
C ILE A 618 -22.49 6.60 21.86
N THR A 619 -21.84 6.27 20.75
CA THR A 619 -20.58 5.52 20.72
C THR A 619 -19.50 6.42 20.14
N GLU A 620 -18.24 6.17 20.52
CA GLU A 620 -17.10 6.83 19.89
C GLU A 620 -17.08 6.58 18.37
N LEU A 621 -16.36 7.45 17.65
CA LEU A 621 -16.20 7.29 16.20
C LEU A 621 -15.56 5.93 15.88
N GLY A 622 -14.55 5.54 16.67
CA GLY A 622 -13.81 4.29 16.53
C GLY A 622 -12.92 4.27 15.30
N GLU A 623 -12.16 3.18 15.15
CA GLU A 623 -11.27 2.97 14.00
C GLU A 623 -12.07 2.85 12.69
N PRO A 624 -11.57 3.35 11.55
CA PRO A 624 -12.22 3.30 10.24
C PRO A 624 -12.37 1.86 9.72
N THR A 625 -13.38 1.18 10.24
CA THR A 625 -13.78 -0.17 9.86
C THR A 625 -15.14 -0.13 9.17
N CYS A 626 -15.27 -0.84 8.04
CA CYS A 626 -16.52 -0.91 7.29
C CYS A 626 -17.07 0.45 6.82
N ALA A 627 -16.24 1.47 6.58
CA ALA A 627 -16.66 2.75 6.00
C ALA A 627 -15.76 3.10 4.80
N TYR A 628 -16.35 3.24 3.62
CA TYR A 628 -15.61 3.34 2.36
C TYR A 628 -16.22 4.39 1.44
N VAL A 629 -15.36 5.11 0.70
CA VAL A 629 -15.79 6.06 -0.33
C VAL A 629 -15.34 5.59 -1.72
N THR A 630 -16.17 5.85 -2.72
CA THR A 630 -15.86 5.70 -4.15
C THR A 630 -16.31 6.96 -4.89
N SER A 631 -16.08 7.02 -6.20
CA SER A 631 -16.64 8.08 -7.05
C SER A 631 -18.17 8.06 -7.08
N ASP A 632 -18.81 6.89 -6.88
CA ASP A 632 -20.22 6.68 -7.21
C ASP A 632 -21.09 6.37 -5.98
N TYR A 633 -20.47 6.00 -4.86
CA TYR A 633 -21.14 5.79 -3.59
C TYR A 633 -20.21 5.92 -2.39
N VAL A 634 -20.83 6.12 -1.23
CA VAL A 634 -20.27 5.91 0.10
C VAL A 634 -20.95 4.71 0.73
N GLN A 635 -20.16 3.79 1.28
CA GLN A 635 -20.63 2.64 2.03
C GLN A 635 -20.33 2.83 3.52
N VAL A 636 -21.32 2.57 4.37
CA VAL A 636 -21.22 2.59 5.82
C VAL A 636 -21.85 1.31 6.34
N GLY A 637 -21.01 0.35 6.72
CA GLY A 637 -21.37 -1.03 7.01
C GLY A 637 -22.15 -1.70 5.88
N ASP A 638 -23.39 -2.07 6.17
CA ASP A 638 -24.34 -2.74 5.27
C ASP A 638 -25.15 -1.75 4.40
N TRP A 639 -24.89 -0.45 4.53
CA TRP A 639 -25.64 0.63 3.87
C TRP A 639 -24.82 1.38 2.83
N ARG A 640 -25.47 1.85 1.76
CA ARG A 640 -24.87 2.68 0.71
C ARG A 640 -25.69 3.92 0.44
N PHE A 641 -25.00 5.06 0.40
CA PHE A 641 -25.46 6.30 -0.23
C PHE A 641 -24.80 6.36 -1.60
N GLY A 642 -25.55 6.22 -2.69
CA GLY A 642 -24.97 6.06 -4.03
C GLY A 642 -25.71 6.84 -5.10
N ALA A 643 -24.95 7.53 -5.96
CA ALA A 643 -25.45 8.13 -7.18
C ALA A 643 -25.84 7.00 -8.13
N TYR A 644 -27.15 6.86 -8.38
CA TYR A 644 -27.66 5.88 -9.32
C TYR A 644 -27.44 6.36 -10.76
N ASP A 645 -27.66 7.66 -10.98
CA ASP A 645 -27.35 8.41 -12.17
C ASP A 645 -27.11 9.89 -11.79
N ASP A 646 -26.98 10.76 -12.78
CA ASP A 646 -26.73 12.19 -12.56
C ASP A 646 -27.88 12.91 -11.83
N ALA A 647 -29.09 12.36 -11.85
CA ALA A 647 -30.32 12.97 -11.33
C ALA A 647 -30.90 12.28 -10.08
N HIS A 648 -30.31 11.15 -9.64
CA HIS A 648 -30.81 10.36 -8.51
C HIS A 648 -29.70 9.90 -7.56
N LEU A 649 -29.84 10.25 -6.28
CA LEU A 649 -29.03 9.69 -5.18
C LEU A 649 -29.90 8.75 -4.34
N SER A 650 -29.43 7.52 -4.11
CA SER A 650 -30.17 6.48 -3.39
C SER A 650 -29.54 6.14 -2.04
N VAL A 651 -30.37 5.79 -1.06
CA VAL A 651 -29.95 5.20 0.23
C VAL A 651 -30.48 3.78 0.28
N SER A 652 -29.59 2.81 0.22
CA SER A 652 -29.94 1.38 0.08
C SER A 652 -29.22 0.50 1.08
N HIS A 653 -29.86 -0.61 1.44
CA HIS A 653 -29.33 -1.64 2.32
C HIS A 653 -28.86 -2.86 1.52
N ARG A 654 -27.87 -3.62 2.00
CA ARG A 654 -27.35 -4.84 1.36
C ARG A 654 -28.40 -5.89 1.01
N HIS A 655 -29.55 -5.89 1.70
CA HIS A 655 -30.68 -6.78 1.42
C HIS A 655 -31.52 -6.35 0.21
N GLY A 656 -31.10 -5.32 -0.54
CA GLY A 656 -31.69 -4.91 -1.81
C GLY A 656 -32.89 -3.97 -1.69
N ARG A 657 -33.17 -3.44 -0.49
CA ARG A 657 -34.22 -2.41 -0.28
C ARG A 657 -33.60 -1.01 -0.33
N THR A 658 -34.27 -0.11 -1.03
CA THR A 658 -33.93 1.32 -1.06
C THR A 658 -34.86 2.06 -0.10
N ALA A 659 -34.28 2.70 0.92
CA ALA A 659 -35.04 3.46 1.90
C ALA A 659 -35.45 4.84 1.37
N GLN A 660 -34.56 5.52 0.64
CA GLN A 660 -34.81 6.85 0.09
C GLN A 660 -34.17 7.00 -1.29
N ILE A 661 -34.86 7.73 -2.17
CA ILE A 661 -34.27 8.29 -3.39
C ILE A 661 -34.40 9.81 -3.28
N TYR A 662 -33.29 10.52 -3.35
CA TYR A 662 -33.21 11.95 -3.55
C TYR A 662 -33.21 12.22 -5.05
N ARG A 663 -34.02 13.18 -5.46
CA ARG A 663 -34.11 13.67 -6.83
C ARG A 663 -33.55 15.08 -6.88
N GLU A 664 -32.95 15.44 -8.00
CA GLU A 664 -32.46 16.80 -8.18
C GLU A 664 -33.59 17.84 -8.28
N ASP A 665 -34.81 17.39 -8.57
CA ASP A 665 -36.03 18.18 -8.79
C ASP A 665 -37.13 18.00 -7.74
#